data_AF-A0A957F5D4-F1
#
_entry.id   AF-A0A957F5D4-F1
#
_cell.length_a   1.000
_cell.length_b   1.000
_cell.length_c   1.000
_cell.angle_alpha   90.00
_cell.angle_beta   90.00
_cell.angle_gamma   90.00
#
_symmetry.space_group_name_H-M   'P 1'
#
loop_
_entity.id
_entity.type
_entity.pdbx_description
1 polymer ?
#
loop_
_entity_poly.entity_id
_entity_poly.type
_entity_poly.pdbx_seq_one_letter_code
_entity_poly.pdbx_strand_id
1 'polypeptide(L)'
;LLDAGAAAHGHVAGRAVSATAAPALVNTPSLAQWLVWTMDADLYDADMLAAAGQLGHDPARLFAYVRGLGYEAYDGSLRGTRGTLWSAAANSADQASLLIAMLRASGIPARYRHGALSPANAQTLIASMFPAPTRLVGRLDPALQTADPVNDPDLIAQVQDHWWVEAFLPGSGWTNLDPSFPTAAIGDAFATPASDGTDRIAELPDAVRHKVTIRVKVEAYHPLNLGQSGLDVSYPLDHTFRSVELTTAPVAVAHFVESESQGGLVFANTIHTYTPYLLLGETQIVGQPYQDLLTNFPLGTTFHTAVWIEFDLTTPAGDTSSYVREVVDRIGYEARVNGGNSSLALAGDGSQLVTDFDVYATGFWPHVVPTSAVERAKADTLAQVGRMQADGERLAELAALPSLTPAELTEAAQLRGQVQYDLAAYLGSLALAFADSADQVLAATAPASLVRAYYATPRLITAGVEPGAADTTFTIDLRHTAARVLPYPGQPAEAAVSFNVVKGILESGLEGATLDSATGQTSLTTAGLFSAASDQGIASVTITPDNLDLLDELNISAVARARITTAAAAHGKLVIVPAAPVLIAGTAQFGWWEIDIASGETIGLLDNGLHNAIIEFTVGMIIGAISGPFVDFMIGIGAYALGFAASNATKVLGGPVLDLGAYKDHVSSASTTLSCALPWTGAYGAGGCAGLYDYFGLGMKAAEGLLSNIQGADPPISSFPLGVITPPTPPSIVSGTLAVAPTLPAGTLNASLTTDFTAVSGTLAASHASPGAAYRYDSLTLASGTLKDAAGATIGSGAIAAAGPGLLTATAADVTLSGAGQMGFYAAPLPAIGSASYFDAAQVTLSGSSLVLTLPDTAVSLDGVTYSGRFTVEANA
;
A
#
# COMPACT_ATOMS: atom_id res chain seq x y z
N LEU A 1 -3.75 -4.39 -42.40
CA LEU A 1 -2.58 -3.72 -41.80
C LEU A 1 -2.04 -2.73 -42.82
N LEU A 2 -1.91 -1.47 -42.44
CA LEU A 2 -1.28 -0.41 -43.24
C LEU A 2 0.20 -0.25 -42.86
N ASP A 3 0.56 -0.56 -41.60
CA ASP A 3 1.93 -0.61 -41.09
C ASP A 3 2.10 -1.74 -40.07
N ALA A 4 3.28 -1.80 -39.44
CA ALA A 4 3.62 -2.75 -38.37
C ALA A 4 3.65 -2.10 -36.97
N GLY A 5 3.15 -0.87 -36.83
CA GLY A 5 3.31 -0.06 -35.61
C GLY A 5 4.71 0.59 -35.50
N ALA A 6 4.79 1.75 -34.86
CA ALA A 6 6.06 2.41 -34.58
C ALA A 6 6.76 1.71 -33.39
N ALA A 7 8.03 1.33 -33.55
CA ALA A 7 8.82 0.74 -32.47
C ALA A 7 9.83 1.76 -31.92
N ALA A 8 9.84 1.90 -30.60
CA ALA A 8 10.87 2.62 -29.86
C ALA A 8 11.74 1.62 -29.10
N HIS A 9 13.05 1.86 -29.11
CA HIS A 9 14.03 1.05 -28.40
C HIS A 9 14.82 1.97 -27.46
N GLY A 10 15.14 1.48 -26.27
CA GLY A 10 15.92 2.22 -25.28
C GLY A 10 16.57 1.30 -24.26
N HIS A 11 17.25 1.90 -23.29
CA HIS A 11 17.83 1.17 -22.17
C HIS A 11 17.32 1.76 -20.84
N VAL A 12 16.75 0.92 -19.98
CA VAL A 12 16.38 1.29 -18.60
C VAL A 12 17.24 0.45 -17.65
N ALA A 13 18.04 1.12 -16.82
CA ALA A 13 18.99 0.47 -15.90
C ALA A 13 19.87 -0.62 -16.58
N GLY A 14 20.35 -0.33 -17.81
CA GLY A 14 21.19 -1.25 -18.58
C GLY A 14 20.45 -2.39 -19.29
N ARG A 15 19.13 -2.53 -19.10
CA ARG A 15 18.30 -3.51 -19.85
C ARG A 15 17.75 -2.88 -21.11
N ALA A 16 17.93 -3.54 -22.25
CA ALA A 16 17.24 -3.15 -23.47
C ALA A 16 15.73 -3.28 -23.27
N VAL A 17 15.02 -2.19 -23.50
CA VAL A 17 13.56 -2.15 -23.51
C VAL A 17 13.11 -1.74 -24.90
N SER A 18 11.95 -2.26 -25.31
CA SER A 18 11.29 -1.83 -26.53
C SER A 18 9.81 -1.72 -26.28
N ALA A 19 9.20 -0.69 -26.86
CA ALA A 19 7.76 -0.54 -26.92
C ALA A 19 7.36 -0.40 -28.38
N THR A 20 6.27 -1.05 -28.75
CA THR A 20 5.68 -0.92 -30.08
C THR A 20 4.32 -0.27 -29.94
N ALA A 21 4.01 0.72 -30.76
CA ALA A 21 2.66 1.27 -30.88
C ALA A 21 1.76 0.34 -31.68
N ALA A 22 0.45 0.45 -31.51
CA ALA A 22 -0.51 -0.35 -32.26
C ALA A 22 -0.36 -0.14 -33.78
N PRO A 23 -0.46 -1.20 -34.59
CA PRO A 23 -0.40 -1.06 -36.03
C PRO A 23 -1.65 -0.39 -36.59
N ALA A 24 -1.49 0.43 -37.63
CA ALA A 24 -2.61 1.03 -38.33
C ALA A 24 -3.41 -0.06 -39.08
N LEU A 25 -4.70 -0.15 -38.75
CA LEU A 25 -5.62 -1.15 -39.30
C LEU A 25 -6.79 -0.47 -40.01
N VAL A 26 -7.15 -0.97 -41.20
CA VAL A 26 -8.40 -0.61 -41.88
C VAL A 26 -9.42 -1.69 -41.57
N ASN A 27 -10.41 -1.35 -40.74
CA ASN A 27 -11.53 -2.21 -40.41
C ASN A 27 -12.77 -1.82 -41.23
N THR A 28 -13.64 -2.78 -41.50
CA THR A 28 -14.93 -2.48 -42.14
C THR A 28 -15.83 -1.71 -41.17
N PRO A 29 -16.68 -0.77 -41.63
CA PRO A 29 -17.58 -0.01 -40.75
C PRO A 29 -18.48 -0.89 -39.87
N SER A 30 -18.81 -2.10 -40.33
CA SER A 30 -19.57 -3.10 -39.56
C SER A 30 -18.88 -3.60 -38.28
N LEU A 31 -17.57 -3.38 -38.14
CA LEU A 31 -16.78 -3.79 -36.97
C LEU A 31 -16.55 -2.63 -35.98
N ALA A 32 -16.93 -1.40 -36.32
CA ALA A 32 -16.63 -0.21 -35.52
C ALA A 32 -17.19 -0.29 -34.09
N GLN A 33 -18.38 -0.87 -33.91
CA GLN A 33 -19.00 -1.03 -32.59
C GLN A 33 -18.20 -1.94 -31.63
N TRP A 34 -17.27 -2.74 -32.13
CA TRP A 34 -16.45 -3.67 -31.32
C TRP A 34 -15.04 -3.13 -31.04
N LEU A 35 -14.80 -1.87 -31.39
CA LEU A 35 -13.56 -1.12 -31.12
C LEU A 35 -13.81 0.03 -30.14
N VAL A 36 -15.05 0.18 -29.66
CA VAL A 36 -15.44 1.30 -28.80
C VAL A 36 -14.86 1.15 -27.40
N TRP A 37 -14.61 2.30 -26.79
CA TRP A 37 -14.31 2.40 -25.38
C TRP A 37 -15.52 2.03 -24.54
N THR A 38 -15.26 1.35 -23.43
CA THR A 38 -16.24 1.00 -22.39
C THR A 38 -15.52 1.10 -21.05
N MET A 39 -16.25 1.43 -19.97
CA MET A 39 -15.63 1.65 -18.65
C MET A 39 -14.89 0.43 -18.10
N ASP A 40 -15.43 -0.78 -18.28
CA ASP A 40 -14.81 -1.99 -17.74
C ASP A 40 -13.59 -2.40 -18.58
N ALA A 41 -13.70 -2.30 -19.91
CA ALA A 41 -12.62 -2.51 -20.87
C ALA A 41 -12.03 -1.17 -21.37
N ASP A 42 -11.38 -0.45 -20.46
CA ASP A 42 -10.75 0.84 -20.75
C ASP A 42 -9.52 0.67 -21.65
N LEU A 43 -9.68 0.95 -22.96
CA LEU A 43 -8.59 0.90 -23.93
C LEU A 43 -7.64 2.11 -23.89
N TYR A 44 -7.91 3.10 -23.02
CA TYR A 44 -7.06 4.28 -22.81
C TYR A 44 -6.27 4.20 -21.50
N ASP A 45 -6.43 3.14 -20.72
CA ASP A 45 -5.69 2.93 -19.48
C ASP A 45 -4.17 2.89 -19.74
N ALA A 46 -3.42 3.74 -19.05
CA ALA A 46 -2.00 3.94 -19.31
C ALA A 46 -1.14 2.70 -18.99
N ASP A 47 -1.46 1.98 -17.90
CA ASP A 47 -0.70 0.79 -17.51
C ASP A 47 -1.02 -0.38 -18.46
N MET A 48 -2.27 -0.51 -18.91
CA MET A 48 -2.65 -1.47 -19.94
C MET A 48 -1.99 -1.17 -21.28
N LEU A 49 -1.96 0.10 -21.72
CA LEU A 49 -1.28 0.50 -22.95
C LEU A 49 0.23 0.18 -22.89
N ALA A 50 0.85 0.42 -21.74
CA ALA A 50 2.25 0.05 -21.50
C ALA A 50 2.45 -1.47 -21.60
N ALA A 51 1.57 -2.27 -20.97
CA ALA A 51 1.62 -3.73 -21.05
C ALA A 51 1.41 -4.24 -22.49
N ALA A 52 0.41 -3.73 -23.20
CA ALA A 52 0.13 -4.08 -24.59
C ALA A 52 1.31 -3.74 -25.53
N GLY A 53 1.94 -2.59 -25.32
CA GLY A 53 3.13 -2.15 -26.07
C GLY A 53 4.35 -3.05 -25.85
N GLN A 54 4.57 -3.55 -24.61
CA GLN A 54 5.62 -4.53 -24.31
C GLN A 54 5.35 -5.92 -24.94
N LEU A 55 4.08 -6.27 -25.08
CA LEU A 55 3.63 -7.48 -25.75
C LEU A 55 3.59 -7.33 -27.28
N GLY A 56 3.88 -6.13 -27.79
CA GLY A 56 3.98 -5.82 -29.21
C GLY A 56 2.62 -5.79 -29.93
N HIS A 57 1.52 -5.61 -29.19
CA HIS A 57 0.15 -5.64 -29.73
C HIS A 57 -0.22 -6.95 -30.46
N ASP A 58 0.50 -8.05 -30.20
CA ASP A 58 0.25 -9.35 -30.83
C ASP A 58 -0.90 -10.09 -30.11
N PRO A 59 -2.01 -10.44 -30.78
CA PRO A 59 -3.19 -11.02 -30.13
C PRO A 59 -2.90 -12.34 -29.40
N ALA A 60 -1.95 -13.15 -29.87
CA ALA A 60 -1.60 -14.39 -29.20
C ALA A 60 -0.81 -14.14 -27.91
N ARG A 61 0.10 -13.15 -27.90
CA ARG A 61 0.82 -12.73 -26.70
C ARG A 61 -0.08 -12.02 -25.69
N LEU A 62 -1.02 -11.19 -26.16
CA LEU A 62 -2.03 -10.54 -25.30
C LEU A 62 -2.92 -11.59 -24.62
N PHE A 63 -3.45 -12.55 -25.39
CA PHE A 63 -4.22 -13.66 -24.85
C PHE A 63 -3.40 -14.50 -23.86
N ALA A 64 -2.16 -14.85 -24.21
CA ALA A 64 -1.29 -15.64 -23.34
C ALA A 64 -0.95 -14.90 -22.04
N TYR A 65 -0.80 -13.57 -22.07
CA TYR A 65 -0.58 -12.74 -20.88
C TYR A 65 -1.78 -12.79 -19.95
N VAL A 66 -2.99 -12.49 -20.46
CA VAL A 66 -4.20 -12.49 -19.62
C VAL A 66 -4.51 -13.90 -19.10
N ARG A 67 -4.27 -14.94 -19.90
CA ARG A 67 -4.39 -16.34 -19.49
C ARG A 67 -3.41 -16.77 -18.40
N GLY A 68 -2.28 -16.05 -18.27
CA GLY A 68 -1.30 -16.27 -17.21
C GLY A 68 -1.67 -15.66 -15.87
N LEU A 69 -2.72 -14.83 -15.82
CA LEU A 69 -3.20 -14.19 -14.60
C LEU A 69 -3.95 -15.18 -13.71
N GLY A 70 -3.95 -14.92 -12.40
CA GLY A 70 -4.71 -15.72 -11.44
C GLY A 70 -6.22 -15.62 -11.66
N TYR A 71 -6.94 -16.67 -11.30
CA TYR A 71 -8.40 -16.64 -11.21
C TYR A 71 -8.82 -16.32 -9.76
N GLU A 72 -9.83 -15.49 -9.60
CA GLU A 72 -10.46 -15.20 -8.30
C GLU A 72 -11.97 -15.09 -8.47
N ALA A 73 -12.72 -15.87 -7.68
CA ALA A 73 -14.17 -15.93 -7.79
C ALA A 73 -14.84 -14.77 -7.04
N TYR A 74 -15.51 -13.90 -7.80
CA TYR A 74 -16.41 -12.84 -7.33
C TYR A 74 -17.42 -12.53 -8.45
N ASP A 75 -18.56 -11.92 -8.12
CA ASP A 75 -19.63 -11.66 -9.08
C ASP A 75 -19.35 -10.45 -9.97
N GLY A 76 -19.74 -10.54 -11.24
CA GLY A 76 -19.84 -9.39 -12.15
C GLY A 76 -18.52 -8.64 -12.41
N SER A 77 -18.62 -7.38 -12.84
CA SER A 77 -17.46 -6.51 -13.04
C SER A 77 -17.21 -5.65 -11.81
N LEU A 78 -15.99 -5.76 -11.29
CA LEU A 78 -15.55 -5.11 -10.07
C LEU A 78 -14.24 -4.35 -10.29
N ARG A 79 -13.27 -4.98 -10.96
CA ARG A 79 -11.89 -4.50 -11.13
C ARG A 79 -11.63 -3.85 -12.48
N GLY A 80 -12.38 -4.23 -13.52
CA GLY A 80 -12.16 -3.78 -14.89
C GLY A 80 -10.71 -3.99 -15.37
N THR A 81 -10.30 -3.22 -16.39
CA THR A 81 -8.95 -3.26 -16.97
C THR A 81 -7.85 -3.05 -15.92
N ARG A 82 -7.90 -1.93 -15.18
CA ARG A 82 -6.81 -1.53 -14.27
C ARG A 82 -6.67 -2.49 -13.10
N GLY A 83 -7.77 -2.76 -12.38
CA GLY A 83 -7.71 -3.61 -11.19
C GLY A 83 -7.29 -5.05 -11.50
N THR A 84 -7.65 -5.57 -12.68
CA THR A 84 -7.19 -6.89 -13.15
C THR A 84 -5.69 -6.91 -13.40
N LEU A 85 -5.18 -5.87 -14.09
CA LEU A 85 -3.77 -5.73 -14.39
C LEU A 85 -2.94 -5.61 -13.10
N TRP A 86 -3.39 -4.76 -12.17
CA TRP A 86 -2.70 -4.51 -10.90
C TRP A 86 -2.70 -5.71 -9.95
N SER A 87 -3.81 -6.45 -9.88
CA SER A 87 -3.88 -7.66 -9.05
C SER A 87 -3.15 -8.85 -9.67
N ALA A 88 -2.84 -8.79 -10.96
CA ALA A 88 -2.46 -9.95 -11.77
C ALA A 88 -3.42 -11.14 -11.60
N ALA A 89 -4.70 -10.86 -11.29
CA ALA A 89 -5.76 -11.83 -11.05
C ALA A 89 -7.13 -11.17 -11.14
N ALA A 90 -8.15 -11.93 -11.54
CA ALA A 90 -9.55 -11.48 -11.62
C ALA A 90 -10.51 -12.65 -11.87
N ASN A 91 -11.81 -12.39 -11.81
CA ASN A 91 -12.85 -13.30 -12.30
C ASN A 91 -12.91 -13.30 -13.84
N SER A 92 -13.83 -14.09 -14.41
CA SER A 92 -13.97 -14.22 -15.87
C SER A 92 -14.38 -12.91 -16.55
N ALA A 93 -15.25 -12.11 -15.93
CA ALA A 93 -15.75 -10.86 -16.51
C ALA A 93 -14.62 -9.82 -16.65
N ASP A 94 -13.88 -9.59 -15.58
CA ASP A 94 -12.80 -8.60 -15.56
C ASP A 94 -11.55 -9.08 -16.34
N GLN A 95 -11.25 -10.38 -16.37
CA GLN A 95 -10.24 -10.93 -17.30
C GLN A 95 -10.64 -10.72 -18.76
N ALA A 96 -11.93 -10.93 -19.11
CA ALA A 96 -12.44 -10.63 -20.43
C ALA A 96 -12.36 -9.12 -20.74
N SER A 97 -12.64 -8.26 -19.76
CA SER A 97 -12.50 -6.80 -19.90
C SER A 97 -11.08 -6.36 -20.21
N LEU A 98 -10.07 -6.86 -19.46
CA LEU A 98 -8.66 -6.56 -19.73
C LEU A 98 -8.24 -7.03 -21.13
N LEU A 99 -8.61 -8.26 -21.51
CA LEU A 99 -8.26 -8.79 -22.83
C LEU A 99 -8.95 -8.00 -23.96
N ILE A 100 -10.21 -7.62 -23.79
CA ILE A 100 -10.92 -6.76 -24.75
C ILE A 100 -10.26 -5.39 -24.86
N ALA A 101 -9.88 -4.77 -23.74
CA ALA A 101 -9.18 -3.48 -23.74
C ALA A 101 -7.87 -3.56 -24.54
N MET A 102 -7.05 -4.58 -24.27
CA MET A 102 -5.79 -4.84 -24.99
C MET A 102 -5.99 -5.07 -26.48
N LEU A 103 -6.99 -5.86 -26.87
CA LEU A 103 -7.30 -6.14 -28.27
C LEU A 103 -7.83 -4.89 -29.00
N ARG A 104 -8.76 -4.16 -28.38
CA ARG A 104 -9.32 -2.92 -28.96
C ARG A 104 -8.27 -1.83 -29.09
N ALA A 105 -7.40 -1.65 -28.09
CA ALA A 105 -6.25 -0.75 -28.17
C ALA A 105 -5.28 -1.14 -29.31
N SER A 106 -5.23 -2.43 -29.65
CA SER A 106 -4.45 -2.98 -30.77
C SER A 106 -5.20 -2.93 -32.11
N GLY A 107 -6.38 -2.28 -32.15
CA GLY A 107 -7.23 -2.15 -33.34
C GLY A 107 -7.93 -3.44 -33.76
N ILE A 108 -7.98 -4.45 -32.88
CA ILE A 108 -8.63 -5.74 -33.10
C ILE A 108 -10.06 -5.68 -32.54
N PRO A 109 -11.08 -5.82 -33.38
CA PRO A 109 -12.48 -5.85 -32.93
C PRO A 109 -12.71 -7.01 -31.96
N ALA A 110 -13.20 -6.72 -30.76
CA ALA A 110 -13.42 -7.72 -29.71
C ALA A 110 -14.72 -7.46 -28.94
N ARG A 111 -15.39 -8.53 -28.52
CA ARG A 111 -16.68 -8.47 -27.80
C ARG A 111 -16.76 -9.51 -26.70
N TYR A 112 -17.60 -9.22 -25.71
CA TYR A 112 -17.91 -10.17 -24.64
C TYR A 112 -18.75 -11.30 -25.18
N ARG A 113 -18.48 -12.48 -24.64
CA ARG A 113 -19.33 -13.65 -24.72
C ARG A 113 -19.76 -14.02 -23.31
N HIS A 114 -20.96 -14.56 -23.18
CA HIS A 114 -21.55 -14.89 -21.90
C HIS A 114 -22.26 -16.24 -21.95
N GLY A 115 -22.25 -16.98 -20.85
CA GLY A 115 -22.80 -18.32 -20.79
C GLY A 115 -22.53 -19.02 -19.47
N ALA A 116 -22.90 -20.29 -19.41
CA ALA A 116 -22.76 -21.10 -18.20
C ALA A 116 -21.69 -22.19 -18.33
N LEU A 117 -20.83 -22.32 -17.32
CA LEU A 117 -19.93 -23.48 -17.19
C LEU A 117 -20.67 -24.72 -16.68
N SER A 118 -20.17 -25.89 -17.09
CA SER A 118 -20.52 -27.13 -16.39
C SER A 118 -19.94 -27.12 -14.96
N PRO A 119 -20.55 -27.83 -13.99
CA PRO A 119 -19.98 -27.94 -12.65
C PRO A 119 -18.52 -28.40 -12.64
N ALA A 120 -18.15 -29.33 -13.51
CA ALA A 120 -16.76 -29.82 -13.61
C ALA A 120 -15.77 -28.74 -14.08
N ASN A 121 -16.18 -27.87 -15.00
CA ASN A 121 -15.34 -26.75 -15.43
C ASN A 121 -15.24 -25.67 -14.35
N ALA A 122 -16.35 -25.38 -13.65
CA ALA A 122 -16.34 -24.45 -12.51
C ALA A 122 -15.41 -24.95 -11.39
N GLN A 123 -15.49 -26.24 -11.04
CA GLN A 123 -14.57 -26.90 -10.11
C GLN A 123 -13.11 -26.79 -10.54
N THR A 124 -12.83 -26.89 -11.83
CA THR A 124 -11.46 -26.74 -12.37
C THR A 124 -10.92 -25.32 -12.14
N LEU A 125 -11.74 -24.29 -12.36
CA LEU A 125 -11.34 -22.90 -12.08
C LEU A 125 -11.18 -22.64 -10.59
N ILE A 126 -12.11 -23.13 -9.76
CA ILE A 126 -12.00 -23.02 -8.30
C ILE A 126 -10.70 -23.68 -7.81
N ALA A 127 -10.40 -24.89 -8.29
CA ALA A 127 -9.16 -25.58 -7.91
C ALA A 127 -7.89 -24.80 -8.32
N SER A 128 -7.94 -24.02 -9.41
CA SER A 128 -6.81 -23.19 -9.87
C SER A 128 -6.45 -22.06 -8.90
N MET A 129 -7.38 -21.67 -8.02
CA MET A 129 -7.14 -20.65 -6.98
C MET A 129 -6.21 -21.16 -5.86
N PHE A 130 -6.01 -22.48 -5.76
CA PHE A 130 -5.30 -23.14 -4.67
C PHE A 130 -4.04 -23.88 -5.18
N PRO A 131 -2.93 -23.19 -5.43
CA PRO A 131 -1.69 -23.83 -5.88
C PRO A 131 -1.20 -24.85 -4.83
N ALA A 132 -0.75 -26.02 -5.31
CA ALA A 132 -0.35 -27.12 -4.43
C ALA A 132 0.81 -26.68 -3.49
N PRO A 133 0.67 -26.82 -2.16
CA PRO A 133 1.73 -26.49 -1.23
C PRO A 133 2.92 -27.44 -1.40
N THR A 134 4.14 -26.91 -1.35
CA THR A 134 5.38 -27.68 -1.59
C THR A 134 5.70 -28.69 -0.48
N ARG A 135 5.13 -28.53 0.73
CA ARG A 135 5.23 -29.50 1.84
C ARG A 135 4.18 -29.25 2.92
N LEU A 136 3.21 -30.17 3.11
CA LEU A 136 2.39 -30.22 4.33
C LEU A 136 3.12 -31.04 5.40
N VAL A 137 3.27 -30.51 6.61
CA VAL A 137 3.80 -31.25 7.78
C VAL A 137 2.78 -31.16 8.91
N GLY A 138 2.19 -32.30 9.30
CA GLY A 138 1.22 -32.37 10.40
C GLY A 138 0.17 -33.45 10.18
N ARG A 139 -0.50 -33.87 11.26
CA ARG A 139 -1.70 -34.73 11.22
C ARG A 139 -2.85 -33.92 11.80
N LEU A 140 -3.85 -33.63 10.98
CA LEU A 140 -5.11 -33.04 11.46
C LEU A 140 -5.88 -34.07 12.28
N ASP A 141 -6.61 -33.60 13.30
CA ASP A 141 -7.57 -34.44 14.01
C ASP A 141 -8.65 -34.92 13.00
N PRO A 142 -8.88 -36.24 12.86
CA PRO A 142 -9.93 -36.75 11.97
C PRO A 142 -11.35 -36.23 12.27
N ALA A 143 -11.59 -35.70 13.48
CA ALA A 143 -12.88 -35.12 13.87
C ALA A 143 -13.07 -33.66 13.43
N LEU A 144 -12.01 -32.98 12.96
CA LEU A 144 -12.06 -31.57 12.58
C LEU A 144 -12.73 -31.39 11.22
N GLN A 145 -13.64 -30.41 11.11
CA GLN A 145 -14.22 -30.05 9.82
C GLN A 145 -13.17 -29.37 8.96
N THR A 146 -12.97 -29.88 7.75
CA THR A 146 -12.04 -29.31 6.78
C THR A 146 -12.78 -28.60 5.67
N ALA A 147 -12.22 -27.49 5.20
CA ALA A 147 -12.71 -26.76 4.04
C ALA A 147 -12.60 -27.60 2.76
N ASP A 148 -13.64 -27.50 1.93
CA ASP A 148 -13.69 -28.07 0.58
C ASP A 148 -14.26 -27.04 -0.40
N PRO A 149 -13.51 -25.94 -0.67
CA PRO A 149 -14.01 -24.86 -1.52
C PRO A 149 -14.31 -25.34 -2.95
N VAL A 150 -13.64 -26.40 -3.42
CA VAL A 150 -13.87 -26.97 -4.76
C VAL A 150 -15.28 -27.52 -4.90
N ASN A 151 -15.90 -28.03 -3.82
CA ASN A 151 -17.25 -28.57 -3.83
C ASN A 151 -18.28 -27.67 -3.12
N ASP A 152 -17.92 -26.42 -2.83
CA ASP A 152 -18.83 -25.44 -2.25
C ASP A 152 -19.91 -25.04 -3.28
N PRO A 153 -21.21 -25.24 -2.99
CA PRO A 153 -22.28 -25.00 -3.94
C PRO A 153 -22.44 -23.52 -4.31
N ASP A 154 -22.18 -22.60 -3.38
CA ASP A 154 -22.32 -21.16 -3.62
C ASP A 154 -21.15 -20.67 -4.47
N LEU A 155 -19.94 -21.16 -4.21
CA LEU A 155 -18.77 -20.85 -5.03
C LEU A 155 -18.89 -21.43 -6.44
N ILE A 156 -19.41 -22.66 -6.59
CA ILE A 156 -19.71 -23.26 -7.89
C ILE A 156 -20.74 -22.40 -8.63
N ALA A 157 -21.85 -22.01 -8.00
CA ALA A 157 -22.88 -21.22 -8.64
C ALA A 157 -22.34 -19.86 -9.15
N GLN A 158 -21.51 -19.19 -8.35
CA GLN A 158 -20.85 -17.95 -8.73
C GLN A 158 -19.91 -18.12 -9.94
N VAL A 159 -19.08 -19.17 -9.95
CA VAL A 159 -18.13 -19.42 -11.06
C VAL A 159 -18.84 -19.91 -12.33
N GLN A 160 -20.04 -20.49 -12.20
CA GLN A 160 -20.80 -20.96 -13.36
C GLN A 160 -21.26 -19.83 -14.28
N ASP A 161 -21.52 -18.63 -13.77
CA ASP A 161 -21.75 -17.42 -14.57
C ASP A 161 -20.42 -16.98 -15.20
N HIS A 162 -20.24 -17.23 -16.50
CA HIS A 162 -18.91 -17.18 -17.12
C HIS A 162 -18.87 -16.30 -18.35
N TRP A 163 -17.84 -15.46 -18.37
CA TRP A 163 -17.61 -14.45 -19.40
C TRP A 163 -16.29 -14.75 -20.12
N TRP A 164 -16.29 -14.63 -21.45
CA TRP A 164 -15.06 -14.77 -22.24
C TRP A 164 -15.06 -13.81 -23.43
N VAL A 165 -14.01 -13.86 -24.26
CA VAL A 165 -13.84 -12.95 -25.38
C VAL A 165 -14.06 -13.66 -26.71
N GLU A 166 -14.71 -12.99 -27.65
CA GLU A 166 -14.65 -13.34 -29.07
C GLU A 166 -14.03 -12.17 -29.83
N ALA A 167 -12.95 -12.44 -30.56
CA ALA A 167 -12.17 -11.44 -31.26
C ALA A 167 -12.11 -11.72 -32.75
N PHE A 168 -12.11 -10.67 -33.58
CA PHE A 168 -11.99 -10.78 -35.03
C PHE A 168 -10.52 -10.84 -35.43
N LEU A 169 -9.95 -12.05 -35.38
CA LEU A 169 -8.53 -12.26 -35.63
C LEU A 169 -8.20 -12.24 -37.14
N PRO A 170 -7.08 -11.63 -37.55
CA PRO A 170 -6.63 -11.66 -38.94
C PRO A 170 -6.54 -13.10 -39.48
N GLY A 171 -7.14 -13.35 -40.63
CA GLY A 171 -7.11 -14.65 -41.31
C GLY A 171 -8.05 -15.73 -40.73
N SER A 172 -8.56 -15.56 -39.50
CA SER A 172 -9.44 -16.54 -38.83
C SER A 172 -10.87 -16.04 -38.62
N GLY A 173 -11.09 -14.72 -38.63
CA GLY A 173 -12.39 -14.13 -38.32
C GLY A 173 -12.71 -14.20 -36.83
N TRP A 174 -14.01 -14.21 -36.49
CA TRP A 174 -14.45 -14.31 -35.08
C TRP A 174 -13.98 -15.62 -34.45
N THR A 175 -13.15 -15.51 -33.41
CA THR A 175 -12.49 -16.61 -32.73
C THR A 175 -12.66 -16.44 -31.23
N ASN A 176 -13.00 -17.52 -30.51
CA ASN A 176 -13.09 -17.48 -29.05
C ASN A 176 -11.71 -17.41 -28.41
N LEU A 177 -11.63 -16.67 -27.31
CA LEU A 177 -10.48 -16.51 -26.45
C LEU A 177 -11.00 -16.54 -25.00
N ASP A 178 -10.83 -17.66 -24.32
CA ASP A 178 -11.20 -17.82 -22.90
C ASP A 178 -9.93 -17.83 -22.04
N PRO A 179 -9.57 -16.69 -21.40
CA PRO A 179 -8.33 -16.59 -20.64
C PRO A 179 -8.41 -17.26 -19.26
N SER A 180 -9.59 -17.60 -18.75
CA SER A 180 -9.70 -18.07 -17.36
C SER A 180 -9.10 -19.44 -17.12
N PHE A 181 -8.94 -20.25 -18.17
CA PHE A 181 -8.37 -21.59 -18.06
C PHE A 181 -6.87 -21.56 -18.44
N PRO A 182 -5.95 -21.94 -17.52
CA PRO A 182 -4.51 -21.90 -17.80
C PRO A 182 -4.07 -22.71 -19.03
N THR A 183 -4.82 -23.77 -19.35
CA THR A 183 -4.58 -24.66 -20.49
C THR A 183 -5.33 -24.27 -21.77
N ALA A 184 -6.14 -23.21 -21.77
CA ALA A 184 -6.89 -22.77 -22.94
C ALA A 184 -5.99 -22.44 -24.13
N ALA A 185 -6.39 -22.87 -25.31
CA ALA A 185 -5.84 -22.45 -26.59
C ALA A 185 -6.74 -21.43 -27.29
N ILE A 186 -6.19 -20.71 -28.26
CA ILE A 186 -6.98 -19.82 -29.13
C ILE A 186 -8.03 -20.65 -29.86
N GLY A 187 -9.29 -20.23 -29.78
CA GLY A 187 -10.44 -20.92 -30.37
C GLY A 187 -11.27 -21.73 -29.36
N ASP A 188 -10.72 -22.04 -28.18
CA ASP A 188 -11.43 -22.77 -27.14
C ASP A 188 -12.51 -21.91 -26.48
N ALA A 189 -13.59 -22.58 -26.06
CA ALA A 189 -14.63 -22.02 -25.19
C ALA A 189 -15.17 -23.13 -24.30
N PHE A 190 -15.28 -22.87 -23.00
CA PHE A 190 -15.64 -23.89 -22.00
C PHE A 190 -17.07 -23.76 -21.47
N ALA A 191 -17.74 -22.64 -21.78
CA ALA A 191 -19.11 -22.34 -21.38
C ALA A 191 -20.10 -22.52 -22.54
N THR A 192 -21.34 -22.86 -22.18
CA THR A 192 -22.47 -22.88 -23.13
C THR A 192 -23.03 -21.47 -23.26
N PRO A 193 -23.04 -20.85 -24.46
CA PRO A 193 -23.50 -19.48 -24.63
C PRO A 193 -24.94 -19.25 -24.17
N ALA A 194 -25.17 -18.10 -23.52
CA ALA A 194 -26.48 -17.66 -23.08
C ALA A 194 -27.37 -17.27 -24.27
N SER A 195 -28.69 -17.44 -24.11
CA SER A 195 -29.71 -17.10 -25.12
C SER A 195 -30.65 -15.97 -24.68
N ASP A 196 -30.30 -15.26 -23.61
CA ASP A 196 -31.10 -14.21 -22.95
C ASP A 196 -30.76 -12.79 -23.43
N GLY A 197 -29.86 -12.65 -24.42
CA GLY A 197 -29.43 -11.38 -24.97
C GLY A 197 -28.17 -10.78 -24.31
N THR A 198 -27.56 -11.48 -23.34
CA THR A 198 -26.30 -11.08 -22.71
C THR A 198 -25.05 -11.57 -23.48
N ASP A 199 -25.20 -12.51 -24.42
CA ASP A 199 -24.10 -12.99 -25.27
C ASP A 199 -23.81 -12.03 -26.45
N ARG A 200 -22.53 -11.91 -26.84
CA ARG A 200 -22.06 -11.09 -27.98
C ARG A 200 -22.34 -9.60 -27.85
N ILE A 201 -22.05 -9.04 -26.69
CA ILE A 201 -22.25 -7.62 -26.38
C ILE A 201 -20.92 -6.84 -26.41
N ALA A 202 -21.00 -5.54 -26.71
CA ALA A 202 -19.81 -4.68 -26.77
C ALA A 202 -19.39 -4.18 -25.38
N GLU A 203 -20.35 -4.06 -24.47
CA GLU A 203 -20.22 -3.50 -23.13
C GLU A 203 -20.99 -4.39 -22.15
N LEU A 204 -20.45 -4.59 -20.94
CA LEU A 204 -21.14 -5.32 -19.88
C LEU A 204 -22.41 -4.56 -19.44
N PRO A 205 -23.53 -5.25 -19.15
CA PRO A 205 -24.73 -4.59 -18.66
C PRO A 205 -24.50 -3.90 -17.30
N ASP A 206 -25.16 -2.78 -17.05
CA ASP A 206 -25.03 -2.07 -15.75
C ASP A 206 -25.44 -2.94 -14.55
N ALA A 207 -26.33 -3.92 -14.77
CA ALA A 207 -26.80 -4.85 -13.75
C ALA A 207 -25.72 -5.81 -13.22
N VAL A 208 -24.63 -6.03 -13.97
CA VAL A 208 -23.53 -6.90 -13.52
C VAL A 208 -22.38 -6.12 -12.90
N ARG A 209 -22.54 -4.81 -12.67
CA ARG A 209 -21.47 -3.96 -12.12
C ARG A 209 -21.69 -3.70 -10.64
N HIS A 210 -20.61 -3.81 -9.87
CA HIS A 210 -20.60 -3.29 -8.50
C HIS A 210 -20.72 -1.76 -8.51
N LYS A 211 -21.35 -1.21 -7.49
CA LYS A 211 -21.61 0.23 -7.35
C LYS A 211 -21.16 0.76 -6.01
N VAL A 212 -20.73 2.02 -6.03
CA VAL A 212 -20.37 2.79 -4.83
C VAL A 212 -21.21 4.06 -4.83
N THR A 213 -22.10 4.20 -3.85
CA THR A 213 -22.83 5.45 -3.64
C THR A 213 -22.19 6.24 -2.53
N ILE A 214 -21.90 7.51 -2.77
CA ILE A 214 -21.35 8.45 -1.79
C ILE A 214 -22.40 9.53 -1.55
N ARG A 215 -22.79 9.73 -0.29
CA ARG A 215 -23.72 10.78 0.11
C ARG A 215 -23.15 11.69 1.18
N VAL A 216 -23.38 12.99 1.04
CA VAL A 216 -23.20 13.94 2.14
C VAL A 216 -24.56 14.14 2.77
N LYS A 217 -24.69 13.72 4.03
CA LYS A 217 -25.89 13.85 4.83
C LYS A 217 -25.70 14.97 5.83
N VAL A 218 -26.68 15.88 5.88
CA VAL A 218 -26.66 17.03 6.79
C VAL A 218 -27.92 17.05 7.65
N GLU A 219 -27.76 17.40 8.91
CA GLU A 219 -28.85 17.56 9.87
C GLU A 219 -28.98 19.03 10.26
N ALA A 220 -30.20 19.57 10.15
CA ALA A 220 -30.53 20.96 10.44
C ALA A 220 -31.44 21.06 11.66
N TYR A 221 -31.16 22.03 12.54
CA TYR A 221 -32.01 22.36 13.68
C TYR A 221 -32.85 23.61 13.42
N HIS A 222 -34.16 23.48 13.62
CA HIS A 222 -35.17 24.51 13.43
C HIS A 222 -35.93 24.79 14.74
N PRO A 223 -35.65 25.91 15.45
CA PRO A 223 -36.21 26.18 16.77
C PRO A 223 -37.73 26.41 16.80
N LEU A 224 -38.38 26.64 15.65
CA LEU A 224 -39.82 26.90 15.53
C LEU A 224 -40.63 25.69 15.03
N ASN A 225 -40.03 24.49 14.93
CA ASN A 225 -40.73 23.30 14.48
C ASN A 225 -41.60 22.71 15.63
N LEU A 226 -42.78 23.30 15.84
CA LEU A 226 -43.74 22.94 16.89
C LEU A 226 -44.48 21.64 16.55
N GLY A 227 -43.81 20.48 16.64
CA GLY A 227 -44.45 19.16 16.49
C GLY A 227 -43.55 17.95 16.23
N GLN A 228 -42.26 18.14 15.90
CA GLN A 228 -41.24 17.08 15.78
C GLN A 228 -39.97 17.50 16.55
N SER A 229 -38.93 16.65 16.61
CA SER A 229 -37.67 16.85 17.37
C SER A 229 -36.88 18.14 17.07
N GLY A 230 -37.37 19.01 16.19
CA GLY A 230 -36.67 20.21 15.72
C GLY A 230 -35.56 19.91 14.72
N LEU A 231 -35.28 18.64 14.42
CA LEU A 231 -34.21 18.19 13.53
C LEU A 231 -34.80 17.73 12.19
N ASP A 232 -34.18 18.14 11.09
CA ASP A 232 -34.48 17.70 9.72
C ASP A 232 -33.21 17.20 9.04
N VAL A 233 -33.33 16.20 8.17
CA VAL A 233 -32.20 15.57 7.47
C VAL A 233 -32.34 15.78 5.98
N SER A 234 -31.25 16.18 5.33
CA SER A 234 -31.18 16.28 3.87
C SER A 234 -29.89 15.70 3.31
N TYR A 235 -29.90 15.46 2.00
CA TYR A 235 -28.79 14.89 1.23
C TYR A 235 -28.37 15.87 0.13
N PRO A 236 -27.63 16.95 0.47
CA PRO A 236 -27.18 17.94 -0.51
C PRO A 236 -26.28 17.36 -1.59
N LEU A 237 -25.66 16.20 -1.36
CA LEU A 237 -24.91 15.47 -2.37
C LEU A 237 -25.24 13.97 -2.28
N ASP A 238 -25.61 13.37 -3.41
CA ASP A 238 -25.82 11.92 -3.58
C ASP A 238 -25.34 11.55 -4.99
N HIS A 239 -24.29 10.72 -5.07
CA HIS A 239 -23.74 10.27 -6.34
C HIS A 239 -23.38 8.80 -6.30
N THR A 240 -23.74 8.07 -7.36
CA THR A 240 -23.43 6.64 -7.52
C THR A 240 -22.46 6.43 -8.67
N PHE A 241 -21.31 5.87 -8.35
CA PHE A 241 -20.30 5.40 -9.31
C PHE A 241 -20.45 3.90 -9.53
N ARG A 242 -19.98 3.38 -10.67
CA ARG A 242 -19.58 1.98 -10.76
C ARG A 242 -18.20 1.82 -10.15
N SER A 243 -17.96 0.70 -9.47
CA SER A 243 -16.67 0.45 -8.79
C SER A 243 -15.47 0.56 -9.73
N VAL A 244 -15.62 0.15 -10.99
CA VAL A 244 -14.56 0.23 -12.02
C VAL A 244 -14.08 1.66 -12.29
N GLU A 245 -14.94 2.67 -12.10
CA GLU A 245 -14.60 4.10 -12.28
C GLU A 245 -13.65 4.59 -11.18
N LEU A 246 -13.69 3.96 -10.00
CA LEU A 246 -12.95 4.37 -8.81
C LEU A 246 -11.63 3.61 -8.61
N THR A 247 -11.34 2.64 -9.47
CA THR A 247 -10.11 1.81 -9.40
C THR A 247 -8.82 2.61 -9.62
N THR A 248 -8.95 3.82 -10.19
CA THR A 248 -7.82 4.60 -10.70
C THR A 248 -7.38 5.72 -9.75
N ALA A 249 -8.27 6.22 -8.90
CA ALA A 249 -8.02 7.36 -8.03
C ALA A 249 -9.00 7.39 -6.83
N PRO A 250 -8.57 7.90 -5.67
CA PRO A 250 -9.45 8.24 -4.56
C PRO A 250 -10.49 9.29 -4.94
N VAL A 251 -11.63 9.28 -4.23
CA VAL A 251 -12.63 10.35 -4.27
C VAL A 251 -12.48 11.21 -3.02
N ALA A 252 -12.26 12.50 -3.18
CA ALA A 252 -12.26 13.43 -2.06
C ALA A 252 -13.62 14.09 -1.86
N VAL A 253 -14.07 14.16 -0.61
CA VAL A 253 -15.23 14.92 -0.18
C VAL A 253 -14.74 16.18 0.53
N ALA A 254 -15.24 17.33 0.11
CA ALA A 254 -14.91 18.63 0.69
C ALA A 254 -16.07 19.63 0.50
N HIS A 255 -15.93 20.81 1.09
CA HIS A 255 -16.92 21.90 0.99
C HIS A 255 -16.25 23.18 0.49
N PHE A 256 -16.97 23.94 -0.32
CA PHE A 256 -16.72 25.38 -0.40
C PHE A 256 -17.51 26.08 0.70
N VAL A 257 -16.84 26.95 1.44
CA VAL A 257 -17.40 27.67 2.57
C VAL A 257 -17.36 29.17 2.29
N GLU A 258 -18.53 29.77 2.17
CA GLU A 258 -18.69 31.22 2.04
C GLU A 258 -19.30 31.77 3.32
N SER A 259 -18.78 32.89 3.83
CA SER A 259 -19.27 33.53 5.04
C SER A 259 -19.57 35.00 4.79
N GLU A 260 -20.80 35.41 5.08
CA GLU A 260 -21.24 36.79 4.93
C GLU A 260 -21.81 37.30 6.25
N SER A 261 -21.30 38.43 6.74
CA SER A 261 -21.92 39.14 7.86
C SER A 261 -22.77 40.28 7.33
N GLN A 262 -24.07 40.20 7.57
CA GLN A 262 -25.05 41.21 7.22
C GLN A 262 -25.55 41.90 8.51
N GLY A 263 -25.92 43.18 8.45
CA GLY A 263 -26.61 43.86 9.56
C GLY A 263 -26.09 45.24 9.97
N GLY A 264 -26.83 45.87 10.90
CA GLY A 264 -26.58 47.21 11.45
C GLY A 264 -26.77 47.25 12.98
N LEU A 265 -26.85 48.44 13.57
CA LEU A 265 -26.84 48.65 15.04
C LEU A 265 -27.87 47.86 15.88
N VAL A 266 -28.88 47.25 15.25
CA VAL A 266 -30.03 46.59 15.93
C VAL A 266 -30.13 45.10 15.60
N PHE A 267 -29.88 44.71 14.36
CA PHE A 267 -29.92 43.32 13.90
C PHE A 267 -28.62 43.00 13.17
N ALA A 268 -27.95 41.93 13.59
CA ALA A 268 -26.78 41.38 12.94
C ALA A 268 -27.00 39.90 12.70
N ASN A 269 -26.65 39.44 11.51
CA ASN A 269 -26.70 38.05 11.11
C ASN A 269 -25.42 37.65 10.37
N THR A 270 -24.95 36.45 10.66
CA THR A 270 -23.86 35.80 9.94
C THR A 270 -24.46 34.63 9.18
N ILE A 271 -24.20 34.57 7.88
CA ILE A 271 -24.60 33.49 7.00
C ILE A 271 -23.34 32.70 6.65
N HIS A 272 -23.37 31.40 6.88
CA HIS A 272 -22.38 30.49 6.34
C HIS A 272 -23.04 29.60 5.30
N THR A 273 -22.55 29.60 4.07
CA THR A 273 -23.03 28.75 2.98
C THR A 273 -22.00 27.66 2.72
N TYR A 274 -22.44 26.42 2.78
CA TYR A 274 -21.63 25.22 2.57
C TYR A 274 -22.06 24.55 1.27
N THR A 275 -21.13 24.38 0.32
CA THR A 275 -21.40 23.66 -0.93
C THR A 275 -20.54 22.41 -1.00
N PRO A 276 -21.10 21.21 -0.74
CA PRO A 276 -20.34 19.96 -0.81
C PRO A 276 -19.99 19.61 -2.25
N TYR A 277 -18.84 18.97 -2.45
CA TYR A 277 -18.48 18.40 -3.75
C TYR A 277 -17.68 17.10 -3.59
N LEU A 278 -17.75 16.27 -4.63
CA LEU A 278 -16.81 15.15 -4.83
C LEU A 278 -15.74 15.56 -5.84
N LEU A 279 -14.51 15.16 -5.57
CA LEU A 279 -13.38 15.33 -6.48
C LEU A 279 -12.79 13.96 -6.84
N LEU A 280 -12.82 13.61 -8.13
CA LEU A 280 -12.24 12.39 -8.69
C LEU A 280 -11.24 12.80 -9.80
N GLY A 281 -9.95 12.72 -9.51
CA GLY A 281 -8.94 13.33 -10.36
C GLY A 281 -9.23 14.83 -10.55
N GLU A 282 -9.32 15.29 -11.80
CA GLU A 282 -9.69 16.67 -12.14
C GLU A 282 -11.21 16.90 -12.24
N THR A 283 -12.02 15.84 -12.11
CA THR A 283 -13.48 15.94 -12.24
C THR A 283 -14.10 16.31 -10.92
N GLN A 284 -14.90 17.38 -10.92
CA GLN A 284 -15.64 17.84 -9.74
C GLN A 284 -17.15 17.64 -9.93
N ILE A 285 -17.79 17.02 -8.95
CA ILE A 285 -19.25 16.83 -8.89
C ILE A 285 -19.77 17.68 -7.72
N VAL A 286 -20.48 18.76 -8.04
CA VAL A 286 -20.93 19.75 -7.05
C VAL A 286 -22.36 19.45 -6.59
N GLY A 287 -22.57 19.41 -5.28
CA GLY A 287 -23.87 19.23 -4.64
C GLY A 287 -24.66 20.54 -4.50
N GLN A 288 -25.80 20.46 -3.83
CA GLN A 288 -26.63 21.62 -3.48
C GLN A 288 -26.06 22.35 -2.25
N PRO A 289 -26.04 23.68 -2.25
CA PRO A 289 -25.62 24.43 -1.07
C PRO A 289 -26.63 24.30 0.07
N TYR A 290 -26.13 24.27 1.30
CA TYR A 290 -26.91 24.40 2.55
C TYR A 290 -26.30 25.50 3.41
N GLN A 291 -27.08 26.11 4.31
CA GLN A 291 -26.63 27.33 5.01
C GLN A 291 -27.01 27.36 6.49
N ASP A 292 -26.10 27.91 7.29
CA ASP A 292 -26.36 28.37 8.64
C ASP A 292 -26.71 29.87 8.59
N LEU A 293 -27.80 30.24 9.27
CA LEU A 293 -28.20 31.63 9.50
C LEU A 293 -28.14 31.87 11.02
N LEU A 294 -27.06 32.52 11.46
CA LEU A 294 -26.82 32.83 12.86
C LEU A 294 -27.23 34.29 13.11
N THR A 295 -28.20 34.53 14.00
CA THR A 295 -28.70 35.88 14.27
C THR A 295 -28.64 36.22 15.75
N ASN A 296 -28.53 37.50 16.07
CA ASN A 296 -28.72 38.00 17.44
C ASN A 296 -30.19 37.95 17.93
N PHE A 297 -31.11 37.39 17.12
CA PHE A 297 -32.52 37.19 17.45
C PHE A 297 -32.79 35.69 17.72
N PRO A 298 -33.08 35.28 18.98
CA PRO A 298 -33.08 33.86 19.37
C PRO A 298 -34.00 32.93 18.58
N LEU A 299 -35.06 33.44 17.94
CA LEU A 299 -36.02 32.65 17.17
C LEU A 299 -35.77 32.69 15.65
N GLY A 300 -34.80 33.48 15.18
CA GLY A 300 -34.47 33.65 13.77
C GLY A 300 -33.24 32.85 13.33
N THR A 301 -32.63 32.12 14.25
CA THR A 301 -31.41 31.35 14.02
C THR A 301 -31.74 29.93 13.54
N THR A 302 -31.19 29.53 12.41
CA THR A 302 -31.25 28.16 11.87
C THR A 302 -29.84 27.70 11.58
N PHE A 303 -29.45 26.53 12.07
CA PHE A 303 -28.10 26.01 11.88
C PHE A 303 -28.09 24.50 11.78
N HIS A 304 -27.01 23.97 11.25
CA HIS A 304 -26.80 22.53 11.14
C HIS A 304 -26.10 21.99 12.38
N THR A 305 -26.55 20.82 12.80
CA THR A 305 -26.05 20.11 13.98
C THR A 305 -25.05 19.04 13.61
N ALA A 306 -25.10 18.47 12.40
CA ALA A 306 -24.19 17.42 12.01
C ALA A 306 -24.02 17.27 10.49
N VAL A 307 -22.86 16.72 10.11
CA VAL A 307 -22.53 16.30 8.74
C VAL A 307 -21.90 14.90 8.79
N TRP A 308 -22.36 14.01 7.91
CA TRP A 308 -21.79 12.70 7.70
C TRP A 308 -21.52 12.43 6.22
N ILE A 309 -20.54 11.57 5.95
CA ILE A 309 -20.32 10.95 4.66
C ILE A 309 -20.81 9.51 4.77
N GLU A 310 -21.80 9.15 3.95
CA GLU A 310 -22.32 7.79 3.86
C GLU A 310 -21.78 7.12 2.59
N PHE A 311 -21.30 5.89 2.70
CA PHE A 311 -20.82 5.06 1.60
C PHE A 311 -21.63 3.78 1.51
N ASP A 312 -22.30 3.55 0.38
CA ASP A 312 -22.97 2.27 0.11
C ASP A 312 -22.19 1.49 -0.94
N LEU A 313 -21.82 0.26 -0.62
CA LEU A 313 -21.28 -0.70 -1.58
C LEU A 313 -22.40 -1.64 -1.99
N THR A 314 -22.72 -1.67 -3.27
CA THR A 314 -23.80 -2.52 -3.82
C THR A 314 -23.22 -3.54 -4.78
N THR A 315 -23.47 -4.83 -4.50
CA THR A 315 -23.10 -5.94 -5.37
C THR A 315 -24.04 -6.04 -6.59
N PRO A 316 -23.68 -6.80 -7.64
CA PRO A 316 -24.57 -7.11 -8.77
C PRO A 316 -25.88 -7.80 -8.36
N ALA A 317 -25.87 -8.56 -7.26
CA ALA A 317 -27.06 -9.20 -6.72
C ALA A 317 -28.04 -8.20 -6.06
N GLY A 318 -27.58 -6.96 -5.81
CA GLY A 318 -28.35 -5.92 -5.14
C GLY A 318 -28.15 -5.87 -3.63
N ASP A 319 -27.19 -6.63 -3.08
CA ASP A 319 -26.84 -6.55 -1.67
C ASP A 319 -26.08 -5.26 -1.39
N THR A 320 -26.53 -4.49 -0.41
CA THR A 320 -25.92 -3.20 -0.04
C THR A 320 -25.34 -3.27 1.36
N SER A 321 -24.07 -2.88 1.50
CA SER A 321 -23.40 -2.64 2.78
C SER A 321 -23.12 -1.14 2.93
N SER A 322 -23.50 -0.56 4.07
CA SER A 322 -23.40 0.88 4.31
C SER A 322 -22.36 1.19 5.39
N TYR A 323 -21.52 2.19 5.13
CA TYR A 323 -20.48 2.69 6.01
C TYR A 323 -20.66 4.18 6.21
N VAL A 324 -20.35 4.69 7.41
CA VAL A 324 -20.52 6.10 7.74
C VAL A 324 -19.23 6.66 8.32
N ARG A 325 -18.83 7.83 7.83
CA ARG A 325 -17.84 8.70 8.46
C ARG A 325 -18.53 9.94 9.01
N GLU A 326 -18.41 10.17 10.30
CA GLU A 326 -18.82 11.43 10.94
C GLU A 326 -17.82 12.53 10.56
N VAL A 327 -18.31 13.67 10.08
CA VAL A 327 -17.47 14.86 9.83
C VAL A 327 -17.56 15.80 11.01
N VAL A 328 -18.78 16.06 11.48
CA VAL A 328 -19.05 16.85 12.69
C VAL A 328 -20.39 16.42 13.29
N ASP A 329 -20.46 16.32 14.61
CA ASP A 329 -21.70 16.14 15.36
C ASP A 329 -21.73 17.01 16.61
N ARG A 330 -22.49 18.11 16.55
CA ARG A 330 -22.63 19.09 17.64
C ARG A 330 -23.59 18.61 18.75
N ILE A 331 -24.41 17.59 18.51
CA ILE A 331 -25.26 16.97 19.53
C ILE A 331 -24.45 15.95 20.33
N GLY A 332 -23.58 15.22 19.63
CA GLY A 332 -22.71 14.20 20.18
C GLY A 332 -23.39 12.83 20.26
N TYR A 333 -22.61 11.79 20.00
CA TYR A 333 -23.07 10.41 19.90
C TYR A 333 -23.85 9.92 21.14
N GLU A 334 -23.36 10.23 22.35
CA GLU A 334 -24.00 9.82 23.60
C GLU A 334 -25.44 10.35 23.72
N ALA A 335 -25.64 11.65 23.48
CA ALA A 335 -26.94 12.29 23.60
C ALA A 335 -27.95 11.70 22.61
N ARG A 336 -27.48 11.32 21.40
CA ARG A 336 -28.31 10.67 20.38
C ARG A 336 -28.78 9.27 20.79
N VAL A 337 -27.90 8.45 21.35
CA VAL A 337 -28.23 7.06 21.73
C VAL A 337 -29.07 7.02 23.01
N ASN A 338 -28.75 7.87 23.99
CA ASN A 338 -29.35 7.81 25.33
C ASN A 338 -30.55 8.75 25.51
N GLY A 339 -30.92 9.53 24.49
CA GLY A 339 -32.04 10.49 24.56
C GLY A 339 -31.79 11.67 25.52
N GLY A 340 -30.52 12.06 25.68
CA GLY A 340 -30.12 13.15 26.57
C GLY A 340 -30.54 14.53 26.05
N ASN A 341 -30.92 15.44 26.95
CA ASN A 341 -31.05 16.86 26.62
C ASN A 341 -29.64 17.46 26.46
N SER A 342 -29.07 17.37 25.26
CA SER A 342 -28.01 18.31 24.89
C SER A 342 -28.64 19.69 24.95
N SER A 343 -28.23 20.55 25.91
CA SER A 343 -28.48 21.97 25.72
C SER A 343 -27.69 22.31 24.46
N LEU A 344 -28.38 22.42 23.32
CA LEU A 344 -27.86 22.93 22.06
C LEU A 344 -27.40 24.37 22.37
N ALA A 345 -26.23 24.51 23.01
CA ALA A 345 -25.59 25.77 23.31
C ALA A 345 -24.98 26.27 22.01
N LEU A 346 -25.85 26.50 21.03
CA LEU A 346 -25.47 26.59 19.64
C LEU A 346 -25.85 27.96 19.09
N ALA A 347 -24.90 28.52 18.35
CA ALA A 347 -24.91 29.82 17.67
C ALA A 347 -24.43 31.07 18.45
N GLY A 348 -23.69 30.93 19.55
CA GLY A 348 -23.19 32.08 20.32
C GLY A 348 -21.86 32.69 19.84
N ASP A 349 -21.02 31.93 19.15
CA ASP A 349 -19.64 32.34 18.82
C ASP A 349 -19.41 32.68 17.34
N GLY A 350 -20.36 32.37 16.44
CA GLY A 350 -20.23 32.59 15.00
C GLY A 350 -19.31 31.57 14.29
N SER A 351 -19.08 30.40 14.89
CA SER A 351 -18.23 29.35 14.31
C SER A 351 -18.88 28.63 13.14
N GLN A 352 -18.06 28.30 12.12
CA GLN A 352 -18.45 27.48 10.98
C GLN A 352 -18.71 26.03 11.41
N LEU A 353 -19.65 25.35 10.74
CA LEU A 353 -19.89 23.92 10.90
C LEU A 353 -18.74 23.07 10.37
N VAL A 354 -18.28 23.41 9.17
CA VAL A 354 -17.13 22.85 8.46
C VAL A 354 -16.38 24.00 7.78
N THR A 355 -15.11 23.78 7.47
CA THR A 355 -14.18 24.71 6.84
C THR A 355 -13.83 24.23 5.42
N ASP A 356 -13.17 25.10 4.65
CA ASP A 356 -12.63 24.71 3.34
C ASP A 356 -11.57 23.60 3.43
N PHE A 357 -10.99 23.36 4.62
CA PHE A 357 -9.88 22.41 4.79
C PHE A 357 -10.30 21.08 5.45
N ASP A 358 -11.60 20.89 5.70
CA ASP A 358 -12.17 19.59 6.05
C ASP A 358 -12.29 18.72 4.79
N VAL A 359 -11.15 18.13 4.40
CA VAL A 359 -10.99 17.31 3.20
C VAL A 359 -10.80 15.85 3.57
N TYR A 360 -11.59 14.98 2.95
CA TYR A 360 -11.56 13.53 3.19
C TYR A 360 -11.39 12.77 1.87
N ALA A 361 -10.20 12.25 1.60
CA ALA A 361 -9.89 11.46 0.41
C ALA A 361 -10.08 9.97 0.70
N THR A 362 -11.03 9.33 0.02
CA THR A 362 -11.35 7.91 0.21
C THR A 362 -10.98 7.11 -1.03
N GLY A 363 -10.09 6.14 -0.86
CA GLY A 363 -9.79 5.15 -1.89
C GLY A 363 -10.81 4.01 -1.88
N PHE A 364 -11.28 3.63 -3.07
CA PHE A 364 -12.20 2.53 -3.28
C PHE A 364 -11.52 1.42 -4.09
N TRP A 365 -10.66 0.63 -3.44
CA TRP A 365 -9.81 -0.36 -4.14
C TRP A 365 -10.33 -1.79 -3.98
N PRO A 366 -10.96 -2.36 -5.01
CA PRO A 366 -11.37 -3.77 -5.02
C PRO A 366 -10.27 -4.72 -5.53
N HIS A 367 -9.04 -4.24 -5.59
CA HIS A 367 -7.88 -4.90 -6.17
C HIS A 367 -6.65 -4.59 -5.34
N VAL A 368 -5.57 -5.33 -5.60
CA VAL A 368 -4.25 -5.01 -5.04
C VAL A 368 -3.71 -3.71 -5.69
N VAL A 369 -3.02 -2.89 -4.93
CA VAL A 369 -2.31 -1.69 -5.36
C VAL A 369 -0.84 -2.05 -5.56
N PRO A 370 -0.26 -1.84 -6.76
CA PRO A 370 1.15 -2.12 -6.99
C PRO A 370 2.02 -0.97 -6.48
N THR A 371 3.20 -1.29 -5.96
CA THR A 371 4.17 -0.30 -5.47
C THR A 371 4.52 0.76 -6.52
N SER A 372 4.54 0.40 -7.82
CA SER A 372 4.80 1.36 -8.89
C SER A 372 3.73 2.45 -9.02
N ALA A 373 2.48 2.19 -8.61
CA ALA A 373 1.44 3.20 -8.55
C ALA A 373 1.70 4.20 -7.40
N VAL A 374 2.15 3.70 -6.25
CA VAL A 374 2.57 4.53 -5.11
C VAL A 374 3.79 5.38 -5.47
N GLU A 375 4.78 4.81 -6.16
CA GLU A 375 5.98 5.55 -6.62
C GLU A 375 5.61 6.71 -7.55
N ARG A 376 4.68 6.50 -8.49
CA ARG A 376 4.16 7.56 -9.36
C ARG A 376 3.43 8.64 -8.55
N ALA A 377 2.51 8.23 -7.67
CA ALA A 377 1.77 9.17 -6.82
C ALA A 377 2.72 10.00 -5.93
N LYS A 378 3.79 9.39 -5.40
CA LYS A 378 4.79 10.07 -4.57
C LYS A 378 5.57 11.14 -5.33
N ALA A 379 5.91 10.89 -6.60
CA ALA A 379 6.61 11.88 -7.43
C ALA A 379 5.75 13.14 -7.62
N ASP A 380 4.45 12.96 -7.82
CA ASP A 380 3.49 14.06 -7.95
C ASP A 380 3.27 14.78 -6.61
N THR A 381 3.25 14.03 -5.51
CA THR A 381 2.99 14.52 -4.15
C THR A 381 4.05 15.53 -3.68
N LEU A 382 5.34 15.30 -3.96
CA LEU A 382 6.41 16.24 -3.52
C LEU A 382 6.23 17.63 -4.16
N ALA A 383 5.83 17.68 -5.43
CA ALA A 383 5.55 18.94 -6.11
C ALA A 383 4.27 19.61 -5.57
N GLN A 384 3.26 18.82 -5.18
CA GLN A 384 2.02 19.29 -4.57
C GLN A 384 2.26 19.95 -3.21
N VAL A 385 3.04 19.31 -2.32
CA VAL A 385 3.35 19.86 -0.99
C VAL A 385 4.03 21.23 -1.08
N GLY A 386 4.99 21.38 -1.99
CA GLY A 386 5.66 22.67 -2.20
C GLY A 386 4.73 23.79 -2.68
N ARG A 387 3.76 23.47 -3.56
CA ARG A 387 2.73 24.43 -3.99
C ARG A 387 1.76 24.76 -2.86
N MET A 388 1.26 23.74 -2.17
CA MET A 388 0.33 23.90 -1.05
C MET A 388 0.90 24.81 0.04
N GLN A 389 2.19 24.69 0.35
CA GLN A 389 2.86 25.59 1.29
C GLN A 389 2.89 27.04 0.79
N ALA A 390 3.31 27.25 -0.46
CA ALA A 390 3.38 28.60 -1.05
C ALA A 390 1.99 29.26 -1.15
N ASP A 391 0.98 28.50 -1.59
CA ASP A 391 -0.40 28.97 -1.70
C ASP A 391 -1.01 29.25 -0.32
N GLY A 392 -0.69 28.43 0.69
CA GLY A 392 -1.08 28.64 2.09
C GLY A 392 -0.45 29.91 2.68
N GLU A 393 0.85 30.14 2.44
CA GLU A 393 1.53 31.38 2.84
C GLU A 393 0.87 32.61 2.19
N ARG A 394 0.54 32.54 0.89
CA ARG A 394 -0.15 33.60 0.17
C ARG A 394 -1.57 33.84 0.69
N LEU A 395 -2.31 32.78 1.04
CA LEU A 395 -3.61 32.90 1.68
C LEU A 395 -3.52 33.59 3.04
N ALA A 396 -2.50 33.28 3.84
CA ALA A 396 -2.26 33.93 5.12
C ALA A 396 -1.94 35.43 4.95
N GLU A 397 -1.15 35.80 3.93
CA GLU A 397 -0.89 37.20 3.59
C GLU A 397 -2.18 37.95 3.22
N LEU A 398 -3.02 37.36 2.37
CA LEU A 398 -4.30 37.94 1.97
C LEU A 398 -5.23 38.07 3.19
N ALA A 399 -5.29 37.06 4.06
CA ALA A 399 -6.11 37.09 5.27
C ALA A 399 -5.68 38.16 6.28
N ALA A 400 -4.40 38.55 6.28
CA ALA A 400 -3.87 39.61 7.14
C ALA A 400 -4.19 41.04 6.65
N LEU A 401 -4.73 41.20 5.42
CA LEU A 401 -5.09 42.51 4.89
C LEU A 401 -6.37 43.05 5.55
N PRO A 402 -6.45 44.37 5.84
CA PRO A 402 -7.65 44.97 6.45
C PRO A 402 -8.92 44.86 5.59
N SER A 403 -8.76 44.79 4.26
CA SER A 403 -9.83 44.62 3.29
C SER A 403 -9.26 44.13 1.97
N LEU A 404 -9.94 43.20 1.30
CA LEU A 404 -9.53 42.65 0.01
C LEU A 404 -10.20 43.39 -1.15
N THR A 405 -9.45 43.66 -2.22
CA THR A 405 -9.98 44.12 -3.51
C THR A 405 -10.73 42.98 -4.24
N PRO A 406 -11.58 43.26 -5.24
CA PRO A 406 -12.25 42.22 -6.03
C PRO A 406 -11.29 41.23 -6.70
N ALA A 407 -10.11 41.70 -7.11
CA ALA A 407 -9.06 40.86 -7.67
C ALA A 407 -8.45 39.93 -6.61
N GLU A 408 -8.14 40.45 -5.43
CA GLU A 408 -7.60 39.66 -4.31
C GLU A 408 -8.63 38.67 -3.74
N LEU A 409 -9.93 39.00 -3.77
CA LEU A 409 -11.00 38.05 -3.44
C LEU A 409 -11.04 36.88 -4.44
N THR A 410 -10.86 37.17 -5.72
CA THR A 410 -10.80 36.15 -6.78
C THR A 410 -9.55 35.28 -6.63
N GLU A 411 -8.40 35.92 -6.37
CA GLU A 411 -7.13 35.23 -6.09
C GLU A 411 -7.25 34.31 -4.88
N ALA A 412 -7.79 34.81 -3.76
CA ALA A 412 -7.99 34.00 -2.56
C ALA A 412 -8.91 32.79 -2.83
N ALA A 413 -10.00 32.97 -3.57
CA ALA A 413 -10.89 31.86 -3.93
C ALA A 413 -10.20 30.81 -4.81
N GLN A 414 -9.38 31.23 -5.78
CA GLN A 414 -8.60 30.33 -6.63
C GLN A 414 -7.55 29.56 -5.83
N LEU A 415 -6.82 30.24 -4.95
CA LEU A 415 -5.82 29.62 -4.08
C LEU A 415 -6.45 28.60 -3.12
N ARG A 416 -7.62 28.91 -2.54
CA ARG A 416 -8.34 27.95 -1.68
C ARG A 416 -8.70 26.68 -2.45
N GLY A 417 -9.26 26.81 -3.67
CA GLY A 417 -9.56 25.66 -4.52
C GLY A 417 -8.33 24.83 -4.88
N GLN A 418 -7.20 25.50 -5.17
CA GLN A 418 -5.93 24.82 -5.47
C GLN A 418 -5.36 24.07 -4.26
N VAL A 419 -5.38 24.69 -3.08
CA VAL A 419 -4.96 24.05 -1.82
C VAL A 419 -5.83 22.84 -1.51
N GLN A 420 -7.16 22.94 -1.69
CA GLN A 420 -8.08 21.80 -1.50
C GLN A 420 -7.76 20.66 -2.46
N TYR A 421 -7.48 20.95 -3.73
CA TYR A 421 -7.11 19.95 -4.74
C TYR A 421 -5.78 19.26 -4.39
N ASP A 422 -4.73 20.04 -4.09
CA ASP A 422 -3.41 19.50 -3.75
C ASP A 422 -3.46 18.73 -2.42
N LEU A 423 -4.27 19.16 -1.44
CA LEU A 423 -4.51 18.44 -0.18
C LEU A 423 -5.26 17.13 -0.43
N ALA A 424 -6.31 17.12 -1.25
CA ALA A 424 -7.04 15.91 -1.61
C ALA A 424 -6.13 14.88 -2.31
N ALA A 425 -5.25 15.34 -3.20
CA ALA A 425 -4.28 14.49 -3.87
C ALA A 425 -3.23 13.92 -2.89
N TYR A 426 -2.74 14.75 -1.96
CA TYR A 426 -1.84 14.32 -0.88
C TYR A 426 -2.48 13.25 0.02
N LEU A 427 -3.70 13.50 0.51
CA LEU A 427 -4.43 12.52 1.33
C LEU A 427 -4.72 11.23 0.54
N GLY A 428 -5.07 11.37 -0.74
CA GLY A 428 -5.25 10.23 -1.63
C GLY A 428 -4.00 9.38 -1.78
N SER A 429 -2.80 9.98 -1.84
CA SER A 429 -1.54 9.25 -1.92
C SER A 429 -1.18 8.54 -0.61
N LEU A 430 -1.58 9.09 0.55
CA LEU A 430 -1.46 8.40 1.85
C LEU A 430 -2.35 7.15 1.91
N ALA A 431 -3.62 7.27 1.52
CA ALA A 431 -4.54 6.13 1.46
C ALA A 431 -4.01 5.04 0.50
N LEU A 432 -3.42 5.45 -0.64
CA LEU A 432 -2.84 4.52 -1.62
C LEU A 432 -1.59 3.81 -1.08
N ALA A 433 -0.73 4.53 -0.35
CA ALA A 433 0.47 3.96 0.28
C ALA A 433 0.12 2.96 1.39
N PHE A 434 -0.94 3.24 2.17
CA PHE A 434 -1.49 2.28 3.12
C PHE A 434 -1.98 1.02 2.40
N ALA A 435 -2.76 1.18 1.32
CA ALA A 435 -3.30 0.04 0.56
C ALA A 435 -2.20 -0.88 0.02
N ASP A 436 -1.14 -0.33 -0.59
CA ASP A 436 0.04 -1.10 -1.05
C ASP A 436 0.72 -1.85 0.10
N SER A 437 0.92 -1.20 1.25
CA SER A 437 1.52 -1.84 2.42
C SER A 437 0.66 -3.00 2.94
N ALA A 438 -0.66 -2.81 3.01
CA ALA A 438 -1.61 -3.84 3.40
C ALA A 438 -1.61 -5.01 2.42
N ASP A 439 -1.49 -4.73 1.12
CA ASP A 439 -1.44 -5.74 0.06
C ASP A 439 -0.15 -6.58 0.09
N GLN A 440 0.99 -5.95 0.38
CA GLN A 440 2.26 -6.66 0.56
C GLN A 440 2.19 -7.63 1.75
N VAL A 441 1.57 -7.20 2.85
CA VAL A 441 1.30 -8.05 4.01
C VAL A 441 0.35 -9.20 3.66
N LEU A 442 -0.75 -8.92 2.96
CA LEU A 442 -1.70 -9.92 2.51
C LEU A 442 -1.00 -11.00 1.64
N ALA A 443 -0.19 -10.56 0.67
CA ALA A 443 0.55 -11.43 -0.23
C ALA A 443 1.58 -12.32 0.50
N ALA A 444 2.18 -11.82 1.58
CA ALA A 444 3.12 -12.59 2.39
C ALA A 444 2.45 -13.59 3.34
N THR A 445 1.30 -13.22 3.92
CA THR A 445 0.68 -13.97 5.02
C THR A 445 -0.35 -15.00 4.58
N ALA A 446 -1.07 -14.77 3.47
CA ALA A 446 -2.10 -15.71 3.00
C ALA A 446 -1.51 -17.08 2.62
N PRO A 447 -0.43 -17.15 1.82
CA PRO A 447 0.22 -18.42 1.49
C PRO A 447 0.79 -19.13 2.72
N ALA A 448 1.34 -18.36 3.67
CA ALA A 448 1.87 -18.89 4.93
C ALA A 448 0.77 -19.51 5.81
N SER A 449 -0.45 -19.00 5.70
CA SER A 449 -1.63 -19.48 6.42
C SER A 449 -2.41 -20.55 5.64
N LEU A 450 -1.95 -20.95 4.45
CA LEU A 450 -2.65 -21.85 3.53
C LEU A 450 -4.10 -21.42 3.28
N VAL A 451 -4.29 -20.12 3.10
CA VAL A 451 -5.57 -19.52 2.68
C VAL A 451 -5.38 -18.74 1.39
N ARG A 452 -6.44 -18.65 0.60
CA ARG A 452 -6.53 -17.74 -0.54
C ARG A 452 -7.30 -16.51 -0.08
N ALA A 453 -6.61 -15.37 0.01
CA ALA A 453 -7.20 -14.09 0.41
C ALA A 453 -7.19 -13.10 -0.77
N TYR A 454 -8.33 -12.47 -1.05
CA TYR A 454 -8.48 -11.49 -2.12
C TYR A 454 -9.72 -10.59 -1.91
N TYR A 455 -9.75 -9.42 -2.55
CA TYR A 455 -10.87 -8.50 -2.41
C TYR A 455 -12.00 -8.83 -3.40
N ALA A 456 -13.20 -9.07 -2.87
CA ALA A 456 -14.44 -9.30 -3.63
C ALA A 456 -15.44 -8.13 -3.52
N THR A 457 -15.07 -7.10 -2.76
CA THR A 457 -15.75 -5.80 -2.63
C THR A 457 -14.68 -4.70 -2.55
N PRO A 458 -14.98 -3.44 -2.92
CA PRO A 458 -14.03 -2.34 -2.74
C PRO A 458 -13.63 -2.15 -1.27
N ARG A 459 -12.34 -1.96 -0.98
CA ARG A 459 -11.88 -1.44 0.31
C ARG A 459 -12.20 0.04 0.42
N LEU A 460 -12.45 0.54 1.63
CA LEU A 460 -12.72 1.93 1.95
C LEU A 460 -11.67 2.40 2.94
N ILE A 461 -10.68 3.11 2.42
CA ILE A 461 -9.58 3.69 3.20
C ILE A 461 -9.66 5.20 3.02
N THR A 462 -10.02 5.90 4.08
CA THR A 462 -10.15 7.36 4.07
C THR A 462 -8.95 7.99 4.76
N ALA A 463 -8.26 8.88 4.07
CA ALA A 463 -7.31 9.79 4.68
C ALA A 463 -7.97 11.18 4.81
N GLY A 464 -7.83 11.82 5.96
CA GLY A 464 -8.48 13.09 6.25
C GLY A 464 -7.59 14.04 7.03
N VAL A 465 -8.01 15.30 7.07
CA VAL A 465 -7.48 16.30 7.99
C VAL A 465 -8.59 16.77 8.92
N GLU A 466 -8.30 16.81 10.21
CA GLU A 466 -9.17 17.36 11.24
C GLU A 466 -8.50 18.58 11.89
N PRO A 467 -9.14 19.77 11.86
CA PRO A 467 -8.60 20.97 12.48
C PRO A 467 -8.69 20.89 14.01
N GLY A 468 -7.55 20.99 14.69
CA GLY A 468 -7.48 21.16 16.15
C GLY A 468 -7.28 22.62 16.56
N ALA A 469 -7.53 22.94 17.84
CA ALA A 469 -7.43 24.30 18.39
C ALA A 469 -6.00 24.90 18.39
N ALA A 470 -4.97 24.07 18.13
CA ALA A 470 -3.57 24.48 18.04
C ALA A 470 -2.76 23.71 16.96
N ASP A 471 -3.17 22.48 16.59
CA ASP A 471 -2.47 21.61 15.65
C ASP A 471 -3.44 20.97 14.64
N THR A 472 -2.98 20.78 13.40
CA THR A 472 -3.69 20.03 12.34
C THR A 472 -3.47 18.53 12.55
N THR A 473 -4.54 17.75 12.67
CA THR A 473 -4.43 16.29 12.85
C THR A 473 -4.70 15.59 11.52
N PHE A 474 -3.78 14.75 11.08
CA PHE A 474 -4.01 13.85 9.95
C PHE A 474 -4.60 12.53 10.45
N THR A 475 -5.57 12.01 9.73
CA THR A 475 -6.23 10.75 10.05
C THR A 475 -6.13 9.80 8.87
N ILE A 476 -5.93 8.52 9.15
CA ILE A 476 -6.23 7.41 8.24
C ILE A 476 -7.32 6.61 8.94
N ASP A 477 -8.25 6.10 8.14
CA ASP A 477 -9.49 5.56 8.65
C ASP A 477 -9.92 4.36 7.80
N LEU A 478 -9.89 3.18 8.41
CA LEU A 478 -10.17 1.89 7.78
C LEU A 478 -11.65 1.55 7.88
N ARG A 479 -12.49 2.19 7.06
CA ARG A 479 -13.95 1.99 7.09
C ARG A 479 -14.38 0.60 6.63
N HIS A 480 -13.64 0.00 5.70
CA HIS A 480 -13.85 -1.39 5.25
C HIS A 480 -12.57 -1.93 4.62
N THR A 481 -11.98 -2.98 5.18
CA THR A 481 -10.77 -3.61 4.59
C THR A 481 -10.95 -5.11 4.37
N ALA A 482 -12.16 -5.65 4.52
CA ALA A 482 -12.38 -7.09 4.48
C ALA A 482 -11.93 -7.71 3.15
N ALA A 483 -11.18 -8.81 3.25
CA ALA A 483 -10.88 -9.68 2.14
C ALA A 483 -11.78 -10.91 2.21
N ARG A 484 -12.16 -11.47 1.06
CA ARG A 484 -12.68 -12.83 1.00
C ARG A 484 -11.52 -13.78 1.25
N VAL A 485 -11.70 -14.70 2.20
CA VAL A 485 -10.67 -15.65 2.63
C VAL A 485 -11.21 -17.07 2.52
N LEU A 486 -10.60 -17.85 1.63
CA LEU A 486 -10.96 -19.25 1.39
C LEU A 486 -9.81 -20.14 1.89
N PRO A 487 -10.04 -21.01 2.89
CA PRO A 487 -9.02 -21.99 3.28
C PRO A 487 -8.72 -22.95 2.14
N TYR A 488 -7.47 -23.39 2.03
CA TYR A 488 -7.11 -24.39 1.02
C TYR A 488 -7.87 -25.71 1.26
N PRO A 489 -8.16 -26.50 0.20
CA PRO A 489 -8.80 -27.80 0.36
C PRO A 489 -8.10 -28.68 1.40
N GLY A 490 -8.86 -29.17 2.38
CA GLY A 490 -8.35 -29.98 3.48
C GLY A 490 -7.78 -29.21 4.67
N GLN A 491 -7.74 -27.87 4.65
CA GLN A 491 -7.43 -27.06 5.82
C GLN A 491 -8.62 -27.00 6.79
N PRO A 492 -8.40 -26.75 8.09
CA PRO A 492 -9.49 -26.43 9.01
C PRO A 492 -10.32 -25.25 8.50
N ALA A 493 -11.65 -25.33 8.64
CA ALA A 493 -12.54 -24.24 8.23
C ALA A 493 -12.22 -22.93 8.98
N GLU A 494 -11.71 -23.03 10.21
CA GLU A 494 -11.35 -21.92 11.09
C GLU A 494 -10.05 -21.19 10.67
N ALA A 495 -9.34 -21.67 9.64
CA ALA A 495 -8.14 -21.01 9.13
C ALA A 495 -8.44 -19.60 8.59
N ALA A 496 -9.62 -19.39 8.00
CA ALA A 496 -10.06 -18.08 7.52
C ALA A 496 -10.22 -17.07 8.67
N VAL A 497 -10.85 -17.50 9.78
CA VAL A 497 -11.04 -16.68 10.98
C VAL A 497 -9.69 -16.28 11.56
N SER A 498 -8.80 -17.25 11.71
CA SER A 498 -7.44 -17.01 12.25
C SER A 498 -6.66 -16.00 11.39
N PHE A 499 -6.75 -16.15 10.07
CA PHE A 499 -6.09 -15.25 9.14
C PHE A 499 -6.67 -13.83 9.20
N ASN A 500 -7.99 -13.68 9.28
CA ASN A 500 -8.65 -12.37 9.36
C ASN A 500 -8.27 -11.61 10.64
N VAL A 501 -8.14 -12.31 11.78
CA VAL A 501 -7.66 -11.72 13.03
C VAL A 501 -6.24 -11.21 12.87
N VAL A 502 -5.34 -12.05 12.34
CA VAL A 502 -3.94 -11.67 12.10
C VAL A 502 -3.84 -10.50 11.13
N LYS A 503 -4.63 -10.51 10.04
CA LYS A 503 -4.73 -9.42 9.07
C LYS A 503 -5.19 -8.12 9.71
N GLY A 504 -6.26 -8.13 10.51
CA GLY A 504 -6.74 -6.94 11.22
C GLY A 504 -5.68 -6.35 12.15
N ILE A 505 -4.99 -7.22 12.91
CA ILE A 505 -3.87 -6.84 13.78
C ILE A 505 -2.74 -6.15 12.98
N LEU A 506 -2.38 -6.73 11.84
CA LEU A 506 -1.36 -6.21 10.93
C LEU A 506 -1.73 -4.86 10.31
N GLU A 507 -2.95 -4.73 9.81
CA GLU A 507 -3.41 -3.56 9.05
C GLU A 507 -3.47 -2.31 9.92
N SER A 508 -4.00 -2.42 11.14
CA SER A 508 -3.91 -1.27 12.04
C SER A 508 -2.44 -0.94 12.33
N GLY A 509 -1.49 -1.88 12.41
CA GLY A 509 -0.09 -1.49 12.58
C GLY A 509 0.50 -0.66 11.45
N LEU A 510 0.08 -0.97 10.23
CA LEU A 510 0.44 -0.17 9.06
C LEU A 510 -0.19 1.22 9.08
N GLU A 511 -1.37 1.38 9.67
CA GLU A 511 -2.08 2.67 9.76
C GLU A 511 -1.22 3.70 10.52
N GLY A 512 -0.63 3.27 11.63
CA GLY A 512 0.19 4.12 12.50
C GLY A 512 1.54 4.39 11.86
N ALA A 513 2.18 3.37 11.28
CA ALA A 513 3.43 3.57 10.55
C ALA A 513 3.27 4.51 9.35
N THR A 514 2.12 4.47 8.67
CA THR A 514 1.80 5.35 7.53
C THR A 514 1.61 6.79 8.00
N LEU A 515 0.85 7.02 9.08
CA LEU A 515 0.66 8.34 9.67
C LEU A 515 1.96 8.92 10.24
N ASP A 516 2.78 8.11 10.92
CA ASP A 516 4.07 8.53 11.47
C ASP A 516 5.02 8.98 10.36
N SER A 517 5.07 8.23 9.27
CA SER A 517 5.87 8.59 8.10
C SER A 517 5.38 9.88 7.42
N ALA A 518 4.07 10.16 7.46
CA ALA A 518 3.47 11.30 6.81
C ALA A 518 3.59 12.59 7.64
N THR A 519 3.47 12.49 8.96
CA THR A 519 3.41 13.64 9.89
C THR A 519 4.73 13.91 10.61
N GLY A 520 5.62 12.91 10.68
CA GLY A 520 6.82 12.97 11.54
C GLY A 520 6.50 12.93 13.04
N GLN A 521 5.24 12.71 13.42
CA GLN A 521 4.78 12.57 14.79
C GLN A 521 4.41 11.11 15.08
N THR A 522 4.64 10.64 16.30
CA THR A 522 4.20 9.29 16.69
C THR A 522 2.69 9.29 16.92
N SER A 523 1.98 8.53 16.11
CA SER A 523 0.54 8.37 16.16
C SER A 523 0.17 7.50 17.35
N LEU A 524 -0.87 7.89 18.10
CA LEU A 524 -1.42 7.06 19.17
C LEU A 524 -2.21 5.91 18.55
N THR A 525 -1.76 4.68 18.77
CA THR A 525 -2.35 3.49 18.16
C THR A 525 -3.25 2.76 19.18
N THR A 526 -4.37 2.14 18.80
CA THR A 526 -5.25 1.36 19.71
C THR A 526 -4.45 0.27 20.45
N ALA A 527 -3.47 -0.35 19.81
CA ALA A 527 -2.58 -1.27 20.52
C ALA A 527 -1.49 -0.59 21.34
N GLY A 528 -0.97 0.56 20.93
CA GLY A 528 -0.09 1.36 21.78
C GLY A 528 -0.81 1.72 23.08
N LEU A 529 -2.13 1.94 23.00
CA LEU A 529 -3.02 2.14 24.12
C LEU A 529 -3.16 0.88 24.98
N PHE A 530 -3.46 -0.29 24.43
CA PHE A 530 -3.56 -1.51 25.24
C PHE A 530 -2.19 -1.98 25.81
N SER A 531 -1.09 -1.74 25.09
CA SER A 531 0.28 -2.03 25.53
C SER A 531 0.65 -1.15 26.71
N ALA A 532 0.37 0.16 26.60
CA ALA A 532 0.50 1.09 27.72
C ALA A 532 -0.48 0.77 28.86
N ALA A 533 -1.66 0.22 28.58
CA ALA A 533 -2.60 -0.25 29.59
C ALA A 533 -1.99 -1.40 30.41
N SER A 534 -1.41 -2.39 29.71
CA SER A 534 -0.69 -3.51 30.31
C SER A 534 0.49 -3.04 31.17
N ASP A 535 1.32 -2.13 30.66
CA ASP A 535 2.45 -1.54 31.40
C ASP A 535 1.98 -0.77 32.65
N GLN A 536 0.79 -0.17 32.60
CA GLN A 536 0.15 0.52 33.72
C GLN A 536 -0.61 -0.42 34.66
N GLY A 537 -0.66 -1.72 34.39
CA GLY A 537 -1.41 -2.70 35.18
C GLY A 537 -2.93 -2.59 35.04
N ILE A 538 -3.41 -2.00 33.95
CA ILE A 538 -4.83 -1.86 33.62
C ILE A 538 -5.30 -3.16 32.94
N ALA A 539 -6.27 -3.85 33.54
CA ALA A 539 -6.82 -5.08 33.00
C ALA A 539 -7.66 -4.83 31.74
N SER A 540 -7.74 -5.82 30.84
CA SER A 540 -8.69 -5.84 29.73
C SER A 540 -9.97 -6.58 30.12
N VAL A 541 -11.12 -6.09 29.65
CA VAL A 541 -12.45 -6.64 29.91
C VAL A 541 -13.12 -6.95 28.58
N THR A 542 -13.73 -8.14 28.50
CA THR A 542 -14.48 -8.57 27.31
C THR A 542 -15.97 -8.31 27.52
N ILE A 543 -16.54 -7.56 26.60
CA ILE A 543 -17.95 -7.15 26.56
C ILE A 543 -18.62 -7.87 25.38
N THR A 544 -19.80 -8.40 25.64
CA THR A 544 -20.65 -9.18 24.76
C THR A 544 -22.10 -8.74 24.99
N PRO A 545 -23.05 -9.13 24.13
CA PRO A 545 -24.47 -8.85 24.37
C PRO A 545 -24.98 -9.35 25.74
N ASP A 546 -24.35 -10.39 26.31
CA ASP A 546 -24.80 -11.06 27.53
C ASP A 546 -24.31 -10.40 28.83
N ASN A 547 -23.34 -9.49 28.77
CA ASN A 547 -22.71 -8.87 29.95
C ASN A 547 -22.49 -7.35 29.80
N LEU A 548 -23.40 -6.67 29.08
CA LEU A 548 -23.35 -5.22 28.87
C LEU A 548 -23.37 -4.41 30.18
N ASP A 549 -23.93 -4.98 31.25
CA ASP A 549 -23.97 -4.38 32.59
C ASP A 549 -22.57 -4.15 33.19
N LEU A 550 -21.55 -4.93 32.77
CA LEU A 550 -20.16 -4.70 33.18
C LEU A 550 -19.64 -3.32 32.75
N LEU A 551 -20.19 -2.72 31.70
CA LEU A 551 -19.80 -1.38 31.25
C LEU A 551 -20.06 -0.29 32.29
N ASP A 552 -21.04 -0.50 33.18
CA ASP A 552 -21.35 0.45 34.25
C ASP A 552 -20.30 0.44 35.37
N GLU A 553 -19.55 -0.65 35.49
CA GLU A 553 -18.46 -0.82 36.45
C GLU A 553 -17.12 -0.23 35.95
N LEU A 554 -16.99 0.01 34.63
CA LEU A 554 -15.77 0.54 34.04
C LEU A 554 -15.69 2.07 34.18
N ASN A 555 -14.51 2.58 34.53
CA ASN A 555 -14.25 4.01 34.65
C ASN A 555 -13.96 4.63 33.27
N ILE A 556 -14.98 4.69 32.42
CA ILE A 556 -14.88 5.08 31.00
C ILE A 556 -15.76 6.30 30.71
N SER A 557 -15.45 7.05 29.66
CA SER A 557 -16.27 8.22 29.28
C SER A 557 -17.69 7.78 28.87
N ALA A 558 -18.67 8.67 29.06
CA ALA A 558 -20.06 8.37 28.69
C ALA A 558 -20.22 8.14 27.17
N VAL A 559 -19.44 8.87 26.35
CA VAL A 559 -19.35 8.67 24.90
C VAL A 559 -18.79 7.30 24.55
N ALA A 560 -17.67 6.89 25.16
CA ALA A 560 -17.09 5.57 24.93
C ALA A 560 -18.05 4.45 25.36
N ARG A 561 -18.71 4.61 26.52
CA ARG A 561 -19.75 3.66 26.99
C ARG A 561 -20.88 3.51 25.96
N ALA A 562 -21.40 4.62 25.43
CA ALA A 562 -22.47 4.59 24.43
C ALA A 562 -22.01 3.89 23.13
N ARG A 563 -20.81 4.21 22.62
CA ARG A 563 -20.25 3.59 21.41
C ARG A 563 -20.04 2.08 21.60
N ILE A 564 -19.42 1.67 22.70
CA ILE A 564 -19.18 0.26 23.03
C ILE A 564 -20.50 -0.50 23.23
N THR A 565 -21.50 0.13 23.86
CA THR A 565 -22.82 -0.50 24.03
C THR A 565 -23.47 -0.79 22.69
N THR A 566 -23.45 0.17 21.76
CA THR A 566 -23.99 -0.03 20.40
C THR A 566 -23.21 -1.11 19.65
N ALA A 567 -21.88 -1.10 19.74
CA ALA A 567 -21.02 -2.09 19.10
C ALA A 567 -21.25 -3.51 19.64
N ALA A 568 -21.26 -3.67 20.97
CA ALA A 568 -21.44 -4.95 21.63
C ALA A 568 -22.89 -5.47 21.56
N ALA A 569 -23.88 -4.59 21.36
CA ALA A 569 -25.27 -4.99 21.13
C ALA A 569 -25.51 -5.58 19.73
N ALA A 570 -24.58 -5.37 18.78
CA ALA A 570 -24.63 -6.05 17.49
C ALA A 570 -24.40 -7.56 17.69
N HIS A 571 -25.36 -8.39 17.29
CA HIS A 571 -25.25 -9.85 17.39
C HIS A 571 -23.97 -10.36 16.72
N GLY A 572 -23.23 -11.22 17.40
CA GLY A 572 -21.99 -11.83 16.87
C GLY A 572 -20.73 -10.99 17.06
N LYS A 573 -20.82 -9.80 17.68
CA LYS A 573 -19.64 -9.01 18.04
C LYS A 573 -19.15 -9.28 19.46
N LEU A 574 -17.84 -9.33 19.60
CA LEU A 574 -17.10 -9.32 20.86
C LEU A 574 -16.32 -8.01 20.94
N VAL A 575 -16.40 -7.32 22.08
CA VAL A 575 -15.71 -6.05 22.31
C VAL A 575 -14.68 -6.19 23.42
N ILE A 576 -13.44 -5.76 23.22
CA ILE A 576 -12.39 -5.80 24.25
C ILE A 576 -12.02 -4.37 24.63
N VAL A 577 -12.05 -4.09 25.92
CA VAL A 577 -11.97 -2.72 26.47
C VAL A 577 -10.98 -2.68 27.65
N PRO A 578 -10.11 -1.67 27.81
CA PRO A 578 -9.35 -1.47 29.03
C PRO A 578 -10.27 -1.09 30.20
N ALA A 579 -10.05 -1.63 31.39
CA ALA A 579 -10.91 -1.40 32.55
C ALA A 579 -10.86 0.05 33.09
N ALA A 580 -9.85 0.82 32.69
CA ALA A 580 -9.62 2.20 33.08
C ALA A 580 -8.96 2.99 31.94
N PRO A 581 -8.99 4.34 31.97
CA PRO A 581 -8.33 5.17 30.98
C PRO A 581 -6.81 4.99 31.03
N VAL A 582 -6.19 4.94 29.86
CA VAL A 582 -4.76 4.69 29.71
C VAL A 582 -4.04 6.02 29.58
N LEU A 583 -2.99 6.25 30.37
CA LEU A 583 -2.20 7.47 30.24
C LEU A 583 -1.20 7.33 29.09
N ILE A 584 -1.30 8.19 28.08
CA ILE A 584 -0.31 8.32 27.00
C ILE A 584 0.24 9.73 27.01
N ALA A 585 1.56 9.86 27.16
CA ALA A 585 2.25 11.15 27.30
C ALA A 585 1.61 12.09 28.38
N GLY A 586 0.98 11.50 29.40
CA GLY A 586 0.29 12.23 30.48
C GLY A 586 -1.18 12.57 30.22
N THR A 587 -1.70 12.27 29.03
CA THR A 587 -3.11 12.46 28.67
C THR A 587 -3.86 11.14 28.81
N ALA A 588 -5.02 11.14 29.46
CA ALA A 588 -5.87 9.96 29.53
C ALA A 588 -6.54 9.70 28.17
N GLN A 589 -6.37 8.50 27.65
CA GLN A 589 -6.85 8.06 26.34
C GLN A 589 -7.69 6.79 26.50
N PHE A 590 -8.60 6.56 25.57
CA PHE A 590 -9.49 5.41 25.59
C PHE A 590 -9.70 4.81 24.20
N GLY A 591 -9.74 3.48 24.11
CA GLY A 591 -9.99 2.75 22.86
C GLY A 591 -10.43 1.31 23.13
N TRP A 592 -11.01 0.65 22.13
CA TRP A 592 -11.51 -0.73 22.23
C TRP A 592 -11.36 -1.49 20.92
N TRP A 593 -11.49 -2.81 21.01
CA TRP A 593 -11.55 -3.73 19.87
C TRP A 593 -12.98 -4.13 19.59
N GLU A 594 -13.38 -4.16 18.33
CA GLU A 594 -14.57 -4.86 17.87
C GLU A 594 -14.16 -6.05 17.01
N ILE A 595 -14.65 -7.23 17.37
CA ILE A 595 -14.32 -8.48 16.69
C ILE A 595 -15.61 -9.18 16.29
N ASP A 596 -15.77 -9.47 15.00
CA ASP A 596 -16.81 -10.39 14.54
C ASP A 596 -16.33 -11.84 14.78
N ILE A 597 -17.04 -12.57 15.63
CA ILE A 597 -16.62 -13.92 16.04
C ILE A 597 -16.75 -14.97 14.93
N ALA A 598 -17.56 -14.70 13.90
CA ALA A 598 -17.80 -15.63 12.81
C ALA A 598 -16.79 -15.44 11.67
N SER A 599 -16.49 -14.18 11.34
CA SER A 599 -15.56 -13.84 10.25
C SER A 599 -14.11 -13.66 10.73
N GLY A 600 -13.90 -13.35 12.01
CA GLY A 600 -12.60 -12.96 12.57
C GLY A 600 -12.19 -11.53 12.20
N GLU A 601 -13.07 -10.76 11.54
CA GLU A 601 -12.84 -9.35 11.25
C GLU A 601 -12.62 -8.59 12.57
N THR A 602 -11.50 -7.89 12.65
CA THR A 602 -11.02 -7.24 13.86
C THR A 602 -10.72 -5.79 13.56
N ILE A 603 -11.34 -4.89 14.31
CA ILE A 603 -11.32 -3.45 14.11
C ILE A 603 -10.98 -2.77 15.44
N GLY A 604 -10.02 -1.84 15.44
CA GLY A 604 -9.65 -1.04 16.60
C GLY A 604 -10.21 0.37 16.53
N LEU A 605 -10.82 0.87 17.61
CA LEU A 605 -11.43 2.19 17.68
C LEU A 605 -10.91 3.00 18.88
N LEU A 606 -10.87 4.32 18.73
CA LEU A 606 -10.66 5.29 19.82
C LEU A 606 -12.00 5.90 20.29
N ASP A 607 -11.98 6.66 21.38
CA ASP A 607 -13.12 7.37 21.96
C ASP A 607 -13.87 8.32 20.99
N ASN A 608 -13.15 8.90 20.04
CA ASN A 608 -13.71 9.68 18.94
C ASN A 608 -14.43 8.83 17.86
N GLY A 609 -14.35 7.50 17.93
CA GLY A 609 -14.95 6.59 16.95
C GLY A 609 -14.16 6.45 15.64
N LEU A 610 -12.92 6.95 15.61
CA LEU A 610 -11.99 6.76 14.50
C LEU A 610 -11.15 5.50 14.69
N HIS A 611 -10.79 4.87 13.58
CA HIS A 611 -9.87 3.74 13.57
C HIS A 611 -8.46 4.21 13.89
N ASN A 612 -7.71 3.41 14.65
CA ASN A 612 -6.31 3.71 14.87
C ASN A 612 -5.49 2.46 15.16
N ALA A 613 -4.19 2.64 14.99
CA ALA A 613 -3.21 1.66 14.60
C ALA A 613 -2.87 0.56 15.63
N ILE A 614 -1.99 -0.40 15.31
CA ILE A 614 -1.60 -1.53 16.19
C ILE A 614 -0.10 -1.89 16.20
N ILE A 615 0.48 -2.18 17.37
CA ILE A 615 1.29 -3.40 17.58
C ILE A 615 0.95 -3.98 18.96
N GLU A 616 0.05 -4.97 19.06
CA GLU A 616 -0.13 -5.74 20.30
C GLU A 616 -0.83 -7.10 20.09
N PHE A 617 -0.35 -8.10 20.82
CA PHE A 617 -0.71 -9.53 20.69
C PHE A 617 -1.76 -10.00 21.69
N THR A 618 -2.03 -9.23 22.75
CA THR A 618 -2.96 -9.58 23.84
C THR A 618 -4.36 -9.87 23.34
N VAL A 619 -4.82 -9.11 22.35
CA VAL A 619 -6.13 -9.27 21.69
C VAL A 619 -6.22 -10.58 20.92
N GLY A 620 -5.20 -10.89 20.10
CA GLY A 620 -5.11 -12.16 19.39
C GLY A 620 -5.08 -13.35 20.34
N MET A 621 -4.41 -13.24 21.48
CA MET A 621 -4.37 -14.30 22.51
C MET A 621 -5.74 -14.50 23.19
N ILE A 622 -6.54 -13.44 23.39
CA ILE A 622 -7.93 -13.55 23.88
C ILE A 622 -8.80 -14.27 22.83
N ILE A 623 -8.68 -13.91 21.55
CA ILE A 623 -9.46 -14.53 20.46
C ILE A 623 -9.07 -16.00 20.27
N GLY A 624 -7.77 -16.32 20.28
CA GLY A 624 -7.26 -17.68 20.22
C GLY A 624 -7.78 -18.56 21.36
N ALA A 625 -7.76 -18.03 22.59
CA ALA A 625 -8.30 -18.72 23.76
C ALA A 625 -9.81 -19.01 23.66
N ILE A 626 -10.59 -18.14 23.03
CA ILE A 626 -12.04 -18.31 22.86
C ILE A 626 -12.39 -19.19 21.63
N SER A 627 -11.58 -19.12 20.58
CA SER A 627 -11.86 -19.77 19.28
C SER A 627 -11.26 -21.17 19.13
N GLY A 628 -10.29 -21.52 20.00
CA GLY A 628 -9.76 -22.87 20.13
C GLY A 628 -8.28 -23.02 19.68
N PRO A 629 -7.69 -24.20 19.93
CA PRO A 629 -6.24 -24.46 19.80
C PRO A 629 -5.61 -24.13 18.45
N PHE A 630 -6.34 -24.36 17.36
CA PHE A 630 -5.83 -24.12 16.02
C PHE A 630 -5.74 -22.61 15.72
N VAL A 631 -6.76 -21.84 16.13
CA VAL A 631 -6.77 -20.38 15.97
C VAL A 631 -5.65 -19.75 16.80
N ASP A 632 -5.50 -20.19 18.05
CA ASP A 632 -4.44 -19.74 18.96
C ASP A 632 -3.02 -20.02 18.38
N PHE A 633 -2.82 -21.20 17.80
CA PHE A 633 -1.58 -21.55 17.09
C PHE A 633 -1.28 -20.65 15.88
N MET A 634 -2.29 -20.38 15.05
CA MET A 634 -2.12 -19.55 13.85
C MET A 634 -1.85 -18.08 14.19
N ILE A 635 -2.47 -17.55 15.25
CA ILE A 635 -2.18 -16.21 15.76
C ILE A 635 -0.72 -16.13 16.25
N GLY A 636 -0.22 -17.18 16.91
CA GLY A 636 1.20 -17.29 17.28
C GLY A 636 2.15 -17.28 16.09
N ILE A 637 1.81 -17.92 14.97
CA ILE A 637 2.61 -17.84 13.72
C ILE A 637 2.64 -16.40 13.20
N GLY A 638 1.47 -15.76 13.11
CA GLY A 638 1.32 -14.38 12.65
C GLY A 638 2.13 -13.40 13.50
N ALA A 639 2.10 -13.57 14.82
CA ALA A 639 2.81 -12.74 15.78
C ALA A 639 4.33 -12.79 15.63
N TYR A 640 4.88 -13.97 15.35
CA TYR A 640 6.32 -14.11 15.11
C TYR A 640 6.72 -13.53 13.75
N ALA A 641 5.93 -13.77 12.70
CA ALA A 641 6.17 -13.21 11.37
C ALA A 641 6.13 -11.67 11.39
N LEU A 642 5.22 -11.11 12.18
CA LEU A 642 5.10 -9.68 12.47
C LEU A 642 6.33 -9.11 13.17
N GLY A 643 6.75 -9.72 14.28
CA GLY A 643 7.96 -9.29 14.98
C GLY A 643 9.18 -9.37 14.05
N PHE A 644 9.24 -10.41 13.21
CA PHE A 644 10.30 -10.58 12.23
C PHE A 644 10.26 -9.48 11.17
N ALA A 645 9.08 -9.16 10.63
CA ALA A 645 8.89 -8.06 9.68
C ALA A 645 9.22 -6.70 10.32
N ALA A 646 8.76 -6.42 11.54
CA ALA A 646 9.03 -5.19 12.28
C ALA A 646 10.52 -5.04 12.66
N SER A 647 11.18 -6.13 13.05
CA SER A 647 12.63 -6.18 13.28
C SER A 647 13.40 -5.87 12.00
N ASN A 648 12.93 -6.35 10.84
CA ASN A 648 13.54 -6.02 9.56
C ASN A 648 13.17 -4.60 9.08
N ALA A 649 11.95 -4.12 9.32
CA ALA A 649 11.52 -2.76 8.99
C ALA A 649 12.27 -1.71 9.81
N THR A 650 12.47 -1.92 11.11
CA THR A 650 13.28 -1.03 11.97
C THR A 650 14.76 -1.00 11.55
N LYS A 651 15.32 -2.14 11.09
CA LYS A 651 16.64 -2.17 10.45
C LYS A 651 16.69 -1.31 9.17
N VAL A 652 15.65 -1.39 8.35
CA VAL A 652 15.54 -0.62 7.09
C VAL A 652 15.34 0.88 7.35
N LEU A 653 14.62 1.25 8.41
CA LEU A 653 14.32 2.63 8.78
C LEU A 653 15.39 3.29 9.68
N GLY A 654 16.47 2.56 10.02
CA GLY A 654 17.57 3.08 10.84
C GLY A 654 17.21 3.31 12.32
N GLY A 655 16.09 2.74 12.78
CA GLY A 655 15.64 2.81 14.17
C GLY A 655 16.31 1.77 15.07
N PRO A 656 16.04 1.80 16.39
CA PRO A 656 16.46 0.73 17.28
C PRO A 656 15.87 -0.60 16.81
N VAL A 657 16.74 -1.58 16.53
CA VAL A 657 16.33 -2.90 16.05
C VAL A 657 15.55 -3.61 17.15
N LEU A 658 14.32 -4.01 16.84
CA LEU A 658 13.51 -4.83 17.73
C LEU A 658 14.24 -6.16 18.00
N ASP A 659 14.59 -6.42 19.27
CA ASP A 659 15.16 -7.69 19.71
C ASP A 659 14.08 -8.77 19.61
N LEU A 660 14.19 -9.58 18.56
CA LEU A 660 13.20 -10.61 18.24
C LEU A 660 13.14 -11.72 19.30
N GLY A 661 14.25 -11.97 20.01
CA GLY A 661 14.32 -12.94 21.10
C GLY A 661 13.59 -12.41 22.35
N ALA A 662 13.91 -11.18 22.76
CA ALA A 662 13.23 -10.52 23.88
C ALA A 662 11.73 -10.32 23.61
N TYR A 663 11.38 -9.95 22.38
CA TYR A 663 10.00 -9.84 21.92
C TYR A 663 9.26 -11.19 22.00
N LYS A 664 9.86 -12.28 21.48
CA LYS A 664 9.27 -13.63 21.57
C LYS A 664 9.02 -14.04 23.02
N ASP A 665 10.01 -13.84 23.88
CA ASP A 665 9.93 -14.24 25.29
C ASP A 665 8.86 -13.43 26.04
N HIS A 666 8.78 -12.12 25.77
CA HIS A 666 7.75 -11.24 26.32
C HIS A 666 6.34 -11.70 25.90
N VAL A 667 6.11 -11.89 24.60
CA VAL A 667 4.79 -12.27 24.08
C VAL A 667 4.36 -13.68 24.54
N SER A 668 5.27 -14.66 24.56
CA SER A 668 4.98 -16.01 25.07
C SER A 668 4.67 -16.02 26.57
N SER A 669 5.34 -15.17 27.35
CA SER A 669 5.05 -15.02 28.78
C SER A 669 3.68 -14.39 29.05
N ALA A 670 3.27 -13.42 28.22
CA ALA A 670 1.96 -12.79 28.26
C ALA A 670 0.84 -13.79 27.90
N SER A 671 1.01 -14.60 26.84
CA SER A 671 0.10 -15.70 26.45
C SER A 671 -0.19 -16.65 27.60
N THR A 672 0.89 -17.14 28.22
CA THR A 672 0.80 -18.10 29.32
C THR A 672 0.05 -17.50 30.49
N THR A 673 0.30 -16.23 30.83
CA THR A 673 -0.35 -15.54 31.93
C THR A 673 -1.84 -15.32 31.68
N LEU A 674 -2.20 -14.89 30.46
CA LEU A 674 -3.58 -14.63 30.06
C LEU A 674 -4.42 -15.93 30.03
N SER A 675 -3.86 -17.01 29.50
CA SER A 675 -4.48 -18.36 29.50
C SER A 675 -4.78 -18.87 30.92
N CYS A 676 -4.05 -18.37 31.92
CA CYS A 676 -4.25 -18.70 33.33
C CYS A 676 -5.26 -17.77 34.04
N ALA A 677 -5.57 -16.60 33.47
CA ALA A 677 -6.35 -15.55 34.10
C ALA A 677 -7.82 -15.50 33.64
N LEU A 678 -8.15 -15.99 32.45
CA LEU A 678 -9.53 -16.00 31.93
C LEU A 678 -10.38 -17.10 32.61
N PRO A 679 -11.51 -16.76 33.28
CA PRO A 679 -12.43 -17.74 33.84
C PRO A 679 -13.25 -18.40 32.71
N TRP A 680 -12.94 -19.66 32.41
CA TRP A 680 -13.53 -20.42 31.31
C TRP A 680 -15.03 -20.71 31.49
N THR A 681 -15.84 -20.35 30.49
CA THR A 681 -17.21 -20.86 30.29
C THR A 681 -17.27 -21.70 29.00
N GLY A 682 -17.18 -23.03 29.12
CA GLY A 682 -18.00 -23.90 28.25
C GLY A 682 -17.36 -24.98 27.36
N ALA A 683 -16.08 -24.96 27.00
CA ALA A 683 -15.55 -25.96 26.03
C ALA A 683 -14.43 -26.89 26.54
N TYR A 684 -13.65 -26.49 27.55
CA TYR A 684 -12.56 -27.30 28.10
C TYR A 684 -12.73 -27.38 29.62
N GLY A 685 -12.80 -28.62 30.14
CA GLY A 685 -13.17 -28.89 31.52
C GLY A 685 -12.23 -28.23 32.55
N ALA A 686 -12.77 -28.04 33.77
CA ALA A 686 -12.09 -27.44 34.91
C ALA A 686 -10.82 -28.19 35.32
N GLY A 687 -9.69 -27.84 34.70
CA GLY A 687 -8.34 -28.15 35.14
C GLY A 687 -7.53 -26.87 35.07
N GLY A 688 -7.01 -26.41 36.22
CA GLY A 688 -6.10 -25.25 36.27
C GLY A 688 -4.85 -25.44 35.40
N CYS A 689 -3.97 -24.44 35.40
CA CYS A 689 -2.78 -24.22 34.53
C CYS A 689 -1.95 -25.46 34.10
N ALA A 690 -2.05 -26.59 34.77
CA ALA A 690 -1.42 -27.86 34.43
C ALA A 690 -2.26 -28.66 33.41
N GLY A 691 -2.29 -28.22 32.14
CA GLY A 691 -2.89 -29.02 31.07
C GLY A 691 -3.18 -28.30 29.75
N LEU A 692 -3.15 -26.97 29.72
CA LEU A 692 -3.30 -26.20 28.48
C LEU A 692 -1.94 -26.16 27.76
N TYR A 693 -1.88 -26.73 26.55
CA TYR A 693 -0.74 -26.51 25.66
C TYR A 693 -0.73 -25.04 25.23
N ASP A 694 0.42 -24.35 25.34
CA ASP A 694 0.63 -22.99 24.81
C ASP A 694 0.68 -23.06 23.27
N TYR A 695 -0.49 -23.17 22.65
CA TYR A 695 -0.63 -23.31 21.19
C TYR A 695 -0.12 -22.05 20.48
N PHE A 696 -0.40 -20.86 21.02
CA PHE A 696 0.24 -19.60 20.62
C PHE A 696 1.78 -19.69 20.59
N GLY A 697 2.41 -20.09 21.70
CA GLY A 697 3.87 -20.22 21.76
C GLY A 697 4.43 -21.34 20.87
N LEU A 698 3.65 -22.40 20.61
CA LEU A 698 4.00 -23.42 19.61
C LEU A 698 3.94 -22.84 18.19
N GLY A 699 2.98 -21.98 17.89
CA GLY A 699 2.89 -21.23 16.63
C GLY A 699 4.10 -20.33 16.40
N MET A 700 4.47 -19.55 17.43
CA MET A 700 5.67 -18.71 17.40
C MET A 700 6.94 -19.52 17.10
N LYS A 701 7.12 -20.67 17.76
CA LYS A 701 8.26 -21.58 17.54
C LYS A 701 8.26 -22.22 16.15
N ALA A 702 7.08 -22.53 15.61
CA ALA A 702 6.94 -23.06 14.26
C ALA A 702 7.36 -22.02 13.22
N ALA A 703 6.91 -20.77 13.38
CA ALA A 703 7.32 -19.64 12.54
C ALA A 703 8.81 -19.31 12.69
N GLU A 704 9.36 -19.36 13.90
CA GLU A 704 10.80 -19.23 14.17
C GLU A 704 11.61 -20.26 13.40
N GLY A 705 11.25 -21.55 13.47
CA GLY A 705 11.94 -22.60 12.72
C GLY A 705 11.79 -22.47 11.20
N LEU A 706 10.67 -21.91 10.72
CA LEU A 706 10.44 -21.65 9.29
C LEU A 706 11.30 -20.46 8.80
N LEU A 707 11.33 -19.36 9.54
CA LEU A 707 11.98 -18.10 9.18
C LEU A 707 13.48 -18.07 9.53
N SER A 708 13.96 -18.88 10.49
CA SER A 708 15.39 -19.02 10.79
C SER A 708 16.19 -19.60 9.62
N ASN A 709 15.55 -20.34 8.72
CA ASN A 709 16.15 -20.81 7.46
C ASN A 709 16.36 -19.68 6.45
N ILE A 710 15.64 -18.56 6.59
CA ILE A 710 15.77 -17.37 5.73
C ILE A 710 16.95 -16.50 6.19
N GLN A 711 17.24 -16.43 7.51
CA GLN A 711 18.40 -15.72 8.05
C GLN A 711 19.76 -16.27 7.58
N GLY A 712 19.83 -17.55 7.19
CA GLY A 712 21.06 -18.14 6.62
C GLY A 712 21.39 -17.66 5.20
N ALA A 713 20.48 -16.92 4.57
CA ALA A 713 20.59 -16.38 3.21
C ALA A 713 20.40 -14.85 3.18
N ASP A 714 20.68 -14.16 4.29
CA ASP A 714 20.58 -12.70 4.43
C ASP A 714 21.66 -12.02 3.55
N PRO A 715 21.30 -11.40 2.40
CA PRO A 715 22.27 -10.62 1.64
C PRO A 715 22.64 -9.38 2.47
N PRO A 716 23.90 -8.93 2.47
CA PRO A 716 24.30 -7.77 3.24
C PRO A 716 23.48 -6.54 2.84
N ILE A 717 22.82 -5.93 3.82
CA ILE A 717 22.05 -4.69 3.67
C ILE A 717 23.04 -3.59 3.27
N SER A 718 22.87 -3.02 2.09
CA SER A 718 23.65 -1.86 1.67
C SER A 718 23.24 -0.66 2.52
N SER A 719 24.23 -0.04 3.16
CA SER A 719 24.05 1.19 3.92
C SER A 719 23.61 2.32 2.99
N PHE A 720 22.31 2.66 2.94
CA PHE A 720 21.83 3.82 2.20
C PHE A 720 20.72 4.59 2.94
N PRO A 721 20.87 5.92 3.11
CA PRO A 721 19.77 6.80 3.50
C PRO A 721 18.80 6.97 2.33
N LEU A 722 17.52 7.20 2.63
CA LEU A 722 16.41 7.52 1.70
C LEU A 722 16.87 8.16 0.38
N GLY A 723 16.98 7.32 -0.65
CA GLY A 723 17.32 7.69 -2.02
C GLY A 723 17.08 6.51 -2.95
N VAL A 724 15.97 6.58 -3.69
CA VAL A 724 15.59 5.82 -4.91
C VAL A 724 16.39 4.55 -5.20
N ILE A 725 15.80 3.35 -5.04
CA ILE A 725 16.14 2.17 -5.87
C ILE A 725 14.90 1.29 -6.14
N THR A 726 14.83 0.91 -7.41
CA THR A 726 13.89 0.18 -8.28
C THR A 726 13.27 -1.16 -7.81
N PRO A 727 12.13 -1.56 -8.43
CA PRO A 727 11.25 -2.68 -8.04
C PRO A 727 11.84 -4.08 -8.28
N PRO A 728 11.33 -5.12 -7.59
CA PRO A 728 11.61 -6.51 -7.95
C PRO A 728 10.72 -6.96 -9.13
N THR A 729 11.26 -7.85 -9.96
CA THR A 729 10.50 -8.85 -10.70
C THR A 729 11.28 -10.18 -10.68
N PRO A 730 10.66 -11.31 -10.29
CA PRO A 730 11.05 -12.64 -10.77
C PRO A 730 10.05 -13.13 -11.85
N PRO A 731 10.30 -14.21 -12.64
CA PRO A 731 11.41 -15.18 -12.64
C PRO A 731 12.20 -15.14 -13.99
N SER A 732 13.39 -15.67 -14.20
CA SER A 732 14.22 -16.68 -13.57
C SER A 732 15.67 -16.39 -13.98
N ILE A 733 16.62 -16.38 -13.04
CA ILE A 733 18.04 -16.44 -13.40
C ILE A 733 18.33 -17.88 -13.79
N VAL A 734 18.69 -18.11 -15.06
CA VAL A 734 19.43 -19.31 -15.43
C VAL A 734 20.89 -19.04 -15.11
N SER A 735 21.32 -19.42 -13.91
CA SER A 735 22.74 -19.45 -13.55
C SER A 735 23.33 -20.76 -14.10
N GLY A 736 24.03 -20.67 -15.22
CA GLY A 736 24.89 -21.75 -15.70
C GLY A 736 26.30 -21.55 -15.14
N THR A 737 26.72 -22.35 -14.16
CA THR A 737 28.15 -22.46 -13.83
C THR A 737 28.81 -23.37 -14.85
N LEU A 738 29.62 -22.81 -15.75
CA LEU A 738 30.52 -23.63 -16.55
C LEU A 738 31.68 -24.07 -15.65
N ALA A 739 31.58 -25.26 -15.06
CA ALA A 739 32.70 -25.87 -14.37
C ALA A 739 33.77 -26.24 -15.40
N VAL A 740 34.75 -25.37 -15.60
CA VAL A 740 35.96 -25.71 -16.36
C VAL A 740 36.80 -26.58 -15.46
N ALA A 741 36.88 -27.88 -15.76
CA ALA A 741 37.75 -28.80 -15.04
C ALA A 741 39.22 -28.30 -15.11
N PRO A 742 40.02 -28.46 -14.04
CA PRO A 742 41.35 -27.86 -13.88
C PRO A 742 42.45 -28.54 -14.71
N THR A 743 42.13 -29.07 -15.89
CA THR A 743 43.08 -29.85 -16.72
C THR A 743 43.42 -29.19 -18.05
N LEU A 744 43.08 -27.91 -18.27
CA LEU A 744 43.52 -27.20 -19.46
C LEU A 744 44.90 -26.55 -19.22
N PRO A 745 45.90 -26.81 -20.09
CA PRO A 745 47.18 -26.10 -20.04
C PRO A 745 46.97 -24.59 -20.24
N ALA A 746 47.88 -23.77 -19.70
CA ALA A 746 47.87 -22.33 -19.92
C ALA A 746 47.84 -22.02 -21.43
N GLY A 747 46.73 -21.44 -21.88
CA GLY A 747 46.47 -21.09 -23.27
C GLY A 747 45.48 -19.94 -23.33
N THR A 748 45.55 -19.16 -24.41
CA THR A 748 44.70 -17.99 -24.61
C THR A 748 43.24 -18.41 -24.77
N LEU A 749 42.38 -17.96 -23.85
CA LEU A 749 40.93 -18.14 -23.96
C LEU A 749 40.37 -17.06 -24.90
N ASN A 750 40.07 -17.42 -26.14
CA ASN A 750 39.35 -16.52 -27.06
C ASN A 750 37.86 -16.89 -27.03
N ALA A 751 37.08 -16.16 -26.23
CA ALA A 751 35.63 -16.21 -26.25
C ALA A 751 35.11 -14.92 -26.91
N SER A 752 34.24 -15.05 -27.92
CA SER A 752 33.47 -13.91 -28.43
C SER A 752 32.12 -13.93 -27.72
N LEU A 753 32.01 -13.14 -26.66
CA LEU A 753 30.78 -12.82 -25.96
C LEU A 753 30.54 -11.32 -26.13
N THR A 754 29.39 -10.92 -26.66
CA THR A 754 29.01 -9.50 -26.71
C THR A 754 28.33 -9.16 -25.38
N THR A 755 29.13 -8.79 -24.39
CA THR A 755 28.64 -8.38 -23.06
C THR A 755 29.13 -6.97 -22.75
N ASP A 756 28.27 -6.12 -22.21
CA ASP A 756 28.66 -4.77 -21.75
C ASP A 756 29.55 -4.81 -20.49
N PHE A 757 29.70 -5.99 -19.87
CA PHE A 757 30.54 -6.22 -18.70
C PHE A 757 31.12 -7.66 -18.68
N THR A 758 32.43 -7.78 -18.49
CA THR A 758 33.11 -9.08 -18.25
C THR A 758 33.94 -8.98 -16.99
N ALA A 759 33.81 -9.93 -16.06
CA ALA A 759 34.62 -9.96 -14.84
C ALA A 759 35.37 -11.28 -14.66
N VAL A 760 36.61 -11.18 -14.18
CA VAL A 760 37.44 -12.30 -13.73
C VAL A 760 37.69 -12.13 -12.24
N SER A 761 37.55 -13.22 -11.46
CA SER A 761 37.79 -13.22 -10.01
C SER A 761 38.80 -14.30 -9.63
N GLY A 762 39.57 -14.05 -8.56
CA GLY A 762 40.58 -14.97 -8.04
C GLY A 762 41.86 -14.25 -7.60
N THR A 763 42.98 -14.96 -7.55
CA THR A 763 44.30 -14.32 -7.44
C THR A 763 44.69 -13.79 -8.81
N LEU A 764 44.63 -12.47 -8.99
CA LEU A 764 44.79 -11.82 -10.28
C LEU A 764 46.11 -11.03 -10.32
N ALA A 765 46.78 -11.08 -11.46
CA ALA A 765 47.88 -10.19 -11.80
C ALA A 765 47.54 -9.51 -13.13
N ALA A 766 47.48 -8.18 -13.14
CA ALA A 766 47.07 -7.39 -14.30
C ALA A 766 47.99 -6.19 -14.50
N SER A 767 48.35 -5.91 -15.75
CA SER A 767 49.13 -4.73 -16.13
C SER A 767 48.36 -3.96 -17.19
N HIS A 768 48.14 -2.66 -16.97
CA HIS A 768 47.47 -1.80 -17.94
C HIS A 768 48.02 -0.36 -17.89
N ALA A 769 47.91 0.34 -19.01
CA ALA A 769 48.30 1.75 -19.14
C ALA A 769 47.06 2.64 -19.10
N SER A 770 46.92 3.49 -18.08
CA SER A 770 45.75 4.38 -17.92
C SER A 770 46.18 5.81 -17.53
N PRO A 771 46.20 6.76 -18.49
CA PRO A 771 46.45 8.17 -18.18
C PRO A 771 45.31 8.73 -17.31
N GLY A 772 45.62 9.34 -16.17
CA GLY A 772 44.62 10.03 -15.32
C GLY A 772 43.86 9.14 -14.34
N ALA A 773 44.32 7.92 -14.07
CA ALA A 773 43.69 7.03 -13.10
C ALA A 773 43.88 7.52 -11.64
N ALA A 774 42.85 7.34 -10.83
CA ALA A 774 42.83 7.68 -9.41
C ALA A 774 42.88 6.41 -8.54
N TYR A 775 43.81 6.36 -7.60
CA TYR A 775 44.07 5.23 -6.71
C TYR A 775 43.86 5.66 -5.27
N ARG A 776 43.03 4.92 -4.52
CA ARG A 776 42.97 5.07 -3.07
C ARG A 776 44.11 4.27 -2.45
N TYR A 777 44.76 4.84 -1.44
CA TYR A 777 45.84 4.17 -0.71
C TYR A 777 45.65 4.38 0.79
N ASP A 778 46.02 3.40 1.60
CA ASP A 778 46.12 3.55 3.07
C ASP A 778 47.53 3.95 3.53
N SER A 779 48.53 3.67 2.69
CA SER A 779 49.90 4.17 2.84
C SER A 779 50.53 4.38 1.47
N LEU A 780 51.25 5.49 1.31
CA LEU A 780 52.05 5.80 0.14
C LEU A 780 53.51 5.90 0.54
N THR A 781 54.39 5.22 -0.19
CA THR A 781 55.83 5.33 -0.03
C THR A 781 56.49 5.54 -1.39
N LEU A 782 57.27 6.61 -1.50
CA LEU A 782 58.04 6.95 -2.67
C LEU A 782 59.51 7.09 -2.27
N ALA A 783 60.38 6.30 -2.92
CA ALA A 783 61.79 6.26 -2.56
C ALA A 783 62.51 7.60 -2.79
N SER A 784 62.08 8.37 -3.80
CA SER A 784 62.59 9.71 -4.11
C SER A 784 61.58 10.48 -4.96
N GLY A 785 61.40 11.77 -4.71
CA GLY A 785 60.56 12.67 -5.50
C GLY A 785 60.70 14.12 -5.07
N THR A 786 60.16 15.05 -5.86
CA THR A 786 60.13 16.48 -5.59
C THR A 786 58.73 16.89 -5.17
N LEU A 787 58.57 17.30 -3.91
CA LEU A 787 57.31 17.77 -3.35
C LEU A 787 57.11 19.26 -3.66
N LYS A 788 55.95 19.61 -4.20
CA LYS A 788 55.53 20.98 -4.51
C LYS A 788 54.22 21.30 -3.79
N ASP A 789 54.05 22.57 -3.40
CA ASP A 789 52.82 23.05 -2.78
C ASP A 789 51.68 23.27 -3.81
N ALA A 790 50.52 23.71 -3.33
CA ALA A 790 49.34 23.98 -4.17
C ALA A 790 49.54 25.11 -5.21
N ALA A 791 50.53 26.00 -5.01
CA ALA A 791 50.90 27.05 -5.96
C ALA A 791 51.96 26.57 -6.97
N GLY A 792 52.45 25.33 -6.83
CA GLY A 792 53.48 24.74 -7.69
C GLY A 792 54.91 25.10 -7.27
N ALA A 793 55.11 25.71 -6.10
CA ALA A 793 56.44 26.01 -5.59
C ALA A 793 57.06 24.77 -4.94
N THR A 794 58.34 24.50 -5.23
CA THR A 794 59.06 23.35 -4.67
C THR A 794 59.29 23.53 -3.16
N ILE A 795 58.81 22.56 -2.38
CA ILE A 795 59.05 22.45 -0.94
C ILE A 795 60.40 21.75 -0.70
N GLY A 796 60.71 20.71 -1.47
CA GLY A 796 62.00 20.00 -1.44
C GLY A 796 61.97 18.68 -2.21
N SER A 797 63.11 17.97 -2.25
CA SER A 797 63.24 16.66 -2.93
C SER A 797 63.90 15.64 -2.00
N GLY A 798 63.36 14.41 -1.96
CA GLY A 798 63.77 13.39 -0.99
C GLY A 798 62.79 12.21 -0.95
N ALA A 799 62.90 11.37 0.07
CA ALA A 799 61.95 10.28 0.29
C ALA A 799 60.61 10.85 0.76
N ILE A 800 59.52 10.41 0.13
CA ILE A 800 58.18 10.93 0.40
C ILE A 800 57.29 9.80 0.90
N ALA A 801 56.62 10.03 2.02
CA ALA A 801 55.66 9.08 2.57
C ALA A 801 54.38 9.78 3.02
N ALA A 802 53.24 9.10 2.88
CA ALA A 802 51.98 9.51 3.47
C ALA A 802 51.32 8.32 4.17
N ALA A 803 50.79 8.55 5.36
CA ALA A 803 50.10 7.54 6.17
C ALA A 803 48.63 7.94 6.35
N GLY A 804 47.73 7.00 6.15
CA GLY A 804 46.29 7.20 6.21
C GLY A 804 45.62 7.19 4.82
N PRO A 805 44.29 7.05 4.79
CA PRO A 805 43.54 6.94 3.55
C PRO A 805 43.67 8.22 2.73
N GLY A 806 44.21 8.09 1.52
CA GLY A 806 44.42 9.20 0.58
C GLY A 806 44.01 8.83 -0.84
N LEU A 807 43.85 9.85 -1.67
CA LEU A 807 43.62 9.69 -3.11
C LEU A 807 44.86 10.12 -3.88
N LEU A 808 45.30 9.30 -4.81
CA LEU A 808 46.45 9.52 -5.67
C LEU A 808 46.00 9.55 -7.13
N THR A 809 46.30 10.62 -7.86
CA THR A 809 46.09 10.63 -9.32
C THR A 809 47.43 10.71 -10.04
N ALA A 810 47.64 9.85 -11.04
CA ALA A 810 48.86 9.81 -11.85
C ALA A 810 48.57 10.17 -13.32
N THR A 811 49.39 11.03 -13.91
CA THR A 811 49.16 11.57 -15.27
C THR A 811 49.65 10.68 -16.41
N ALA A 812 50.62 9.79 -16.20
CA ALA A 812 50.97 8.71 -17.13
C ALA A 812 51.91 7.68 -16.46
N ALA A 813 51.40 6.50 -16.11
CA ALA A 813 52.20 5.39 -15.60
C ALA A 813 51.67 4.05 -16.14
N ASP A 814 52.57 3.13 -16.45
CA ASP A 814 52.22 1.72 -16.55
C ASP A 814 51.93 1.24 -15.13
N VAL A 815 50.72 0.74 -14.90
CA VAL A 815 50.26 0.31 -13.58
C VAL A 815 50.12 -1.19 -13.54
N THR A 816 50.90 -1.81 -12.65
CA THR A 816 50.78 -3.23 -12.34
C THR A 816 50.03 -3.41 -11.03
N LEU A 817 48.95 -4.19 -11.08
CA LEU A 817 48.10 -4.55 -9.95
C LEU A 817 48.23 -6.05 -9.69
N SER A 818 48.52 -6.43 -8.44
CA SER A 818 48.50 -7.83 -8.03
C SER A 818 47.85 -8.01 -6.67
N GLY A 819 46.96 -8.99 -6.55
CA GLY A 819 46.20 -9.25 -5.33
C GLY A 819 45.05 -10.24 -5.52
N ALA A 820 44.40 -10.63 -4.42
CA ALA A 820 43.15 -11.39 -4.44
C ALA A 820 41.98 -10.41 -4.65
N GLY A 821 41.17 -10.64 -5.68
CA GLY A 821 40.10 -9.71 -6.03
C GLY A 821 39.33 -10.05 -7.29
N GLN A 822 38.58 -9.08 -7.77
CA GLN A 822 37.77 -9.13 -8.97
C GLN A 822 38.12 -7.96 -9.88
N MET A 823 38.33 -8.24 -11.16
CA MET A 823 38.54 -7.23 -12.19
C MET A 823 37.43 -7.33 -13.22
N GLY A 824 36.68 -6.23 -13.39
CA GLY A 824 35.62 -6.07 -14.37
C GLY A 824 36.04 -5.11 -15.47
N PHE A 825 35.67 -5.43 -16.71
CA PHE A 825 35.83 -4.59 -17.89
C PHE A 825 34.44 -4.24 -18.42
N TYR A 826 34.22 -2.98 -18.77
CA TYR A 826 32.94 -2.47 -19.26
C TYR A 826 33.11 -1.51 -20.43
N ALA A 827 32.06 -1.34 -21.23
CA ALA A 827 32.03 -0.34 -22.29
C ALA A 827 31.83 1.06 -21.68
N ALA A 828 32.82 1.95 -21.80
CA ALA A 828 32.68 3.33 -21.34
C ALA A 828 31.96 4.20 -22.40
N PRO A 829 31.31 5.32 -22.04
CA PRO A 829 30.62 6.22 -22.97
C PRO A 829 31.55 7.02 -23.93
N LEU A 830 32.86 6.75 -23.94
CA LEU A 830 33.88 7.29 -24.85
C LEU A 830 34.57 6.10 -25.57
N PRO A 831 35.33 6.29 -26.69
CA PRO A 831 35.93 5.19 -27.46
C PRO A 831 37.13 4.55 -26.73
N ALA A 832 36.88 3.95 -25.57
CA ALA A 832 37.82 3.25 -24.71
C ALA A 832 37.09 2.16 -23.90
N ILE A 833 37.83 1.14 -23.49
CA ILE A 833 37.34 0.11 -22.56
C ILE A 833 37.53 0.65 -21.13
N GLY A 834 36.45 0.74 -20.37
CA GLY A 834 36.50 1.03 -18.93
C GLY A 834 36.86 -0.22 -18.16
N SER A 835 37.61 -0.09 -17.07
CA SER A 835 37.91 -1.21 -16.18
C SER A 835 37.77 -0.77 -14.74
N ALA A 836 37.12 -1.59 -13.93
CA ALA A 836 36.97 -1.40 -12.50
C ALA A 836 37.48 -2.67 -11.79
N SER A 837 38.29 -2.49 -10.76
CA SER A 837 38.85 -3.60 -10.01
C SER A 837 38.66 -3.39 -8.52
N TYR A 838 38.22 -4.44 -7.85
CA TYR A 838 38.10 -4.51 -6.40
C TYR A 838 39.06 -5.59 -5.90
N PHE A 839 39.91 -5.26 -4.93
CA PHE A 839 40.84 -6.20 -4.33
C PHE A 839 40.72 -6.10 -2.81
N ASP A 840 40.67 -7.24 -2.13
CA ASP A 840 40.63 -7.30 -0.66
C ASP A 840 41.97 -6.81 -0.06
N ALA A 841 43.07 -7.10 -0.77
CA ALA A 841 44.39 -6.53 -0.54
C ALA A 841 45.17 -6.52 -1.87
N ALA A 842 45.69 -5.37 -2.27
CA ALA A 842 46.46 -5.22 -3.51
C ALA A 842 47.78 -4.48 -3.30
N GLN A 843 48.83 -4.94 -3.99
CA GLN A 843 50.00 -4.12 -4.25
C GLN A 843 49.87 -3.46 -5.62
N VAL A 844 50.03 -2.14 -5.63
CA VAL A 844 50.00 -1.29 -6.82
C VAL A 844 51.40 -0.76 -7.06
N THR A 845 51.98 -1.08 -8.21
CA THR A 845 53.26 -0.52 -8.65
C THR A 845 53.03 0.42 -9.82
N LEU A 846 53.47 1.67 -9.68
CA LEU A 846 53.44 2.68 -10.74
C LEU A 846 54.85 2.80 -11.34
N SER A 847 54.98 2.63 -12.66
CA SER A 847 56.24 2.79 -13.37
C SER A 847 56.10 3.74 -14.57
N GLY A 848 57.06 4.61 -14.81
CA GLY A 848 57.01 5.58 -15.91
C GLY A 848 58.18 6.56 -15.91
N SER A 849 58.55 7.09 -17.08
CA SER A 849 59.72 7.96 -17.26
C SER A 849 59.58 9.35 -16.63
N SER A 850 58.35 9.78 -16.30
CA SER A 850 58.07 10.98 -15.50
C SER A 850 56.67 10.83 -14.88
N LEU A 851 56.61 10.74 -13.56
CA LEU A 851 55.39 10.67 -12.77
C LEU A 851 55.09 12.02 -12.13
N VAL A 852 53.89 12.53 -12.37
CA VAL A 852 53.32 13.63 -11.59
C VAL A 852 52.15 13.08 -10.80
N LEU A 853 52.25 13.17 -9.48
CA LEU A 853 51.27 12.67 -8.52
C LEU A 853 50.62 13.85 -7.82
N THR A 854 49.29 13.89 -7.76
CA THR A 854 48.57 14.91 -6.99
C THR A 854 48.00 14.29 -5.71
N LEU A 855 48.25 14.94 -4.58
CA LEU A 855 47.84 14.54 -3.23
C LEU A 855 46.94 15.63 -2.64
N PRO A 856 45.61 15.50 -2.75
CA PRO A 856 44.68 16.46 -2.18
C PRO A 856 44.59 16.29 -0.66
N ASP A 857 44.78 17.38 0.08
CA ASP A 857 44.49 17.54 1.51
C ASP A 857 45.00 16.38 2.40
N THR A 858 46.28 16.03 2.25
CA THR A 858 46.93 14.91 2.95
C THR A 858 48.13 15.39 3.78
N ALA A 859 48.43 14.72 4.89
CA ALA A 859 49.69 14.90 5.61
C ALA A 859 50.80 14.08 4.94
N VAL A 860 51.79 14.77 4.37
CA VAL A 860 52.92 14.17 3.63
C VAL A 860 54.22 14.44 4.37
N SER A 861 55.01 13.39 4.58
CA SER A 861 56.37 13.51 5.11
C SER A 861 57.38 13.54 3.98
N LEU A 862 58.23 14.56 3.96
CA LEU A 862 59.43 14.66 3.12
C LEU A 862 60.66 14.56 4.03
N ASP A 863 61.46 13.50 3.87
CA ASP A 863 62.64 13.20 4.70
C ASP A 863 62.38 13.30 6.22
N GLY A 864 61.19 12.88 6.67
CA GLY A 864 60.80 12.86 8.08
C GLY A 864 60.14 14.15 8.59
N VAL A 865 60.08 15.22 7.79
CA VAL A 865 59.36 16.46 8.12
C VAL A 865 57.96 16.43 7.52
N THR A 866 56.93 16.64 8.34
CA THR A 866 55.52 16.52 7.91
C THR A 866 54.94 17.86 7.49
N TYR A 867 54.31 17.87 6.32
CA TYR A 867 53.58 18.99 5.74
C TYR A 867 52.11 18.56 5.57
N SER A 868 51.17 19.50 5.70
CA SER A 868 49.74 19.21 5.52
C SER A 868 49.11 20.21 4.55
N GLY A 869 48.30 19.71 3.64
CA GLY A 869 47.67 20.52 2.59
C GLY A 869 47.60 19.77 1.26
N ARG A 870 47.40 20.51 0.18
CA ARG A 870 47.40 19.97 -1.18
C ARG A 870 48.81 20.04 -1.75
N PHE A 871 49.32 18.90 -2.22
CA PHE A 871 50.67 18.78 -2.77
C PHE A 871 50.68 18.15 -4.16
N THR A 872 51.73 18.45 -4.92
CA THR A 872 52.09 17.74 -6.14
C THR A 872 53.47 17.13 -5.97
N VAL A 873 53.64 15.86 -6.30
CA VAL A 873 54.94 15.19 -6.29
C VAL A 873 55.35 14.89 -7.72
N GLU A 874 56.52 15.37 -8.10
CA GLU A 874 57.16 15.01 -9.37
C GLU A 874 58.28 14.01 -9.10
N ALA A 875 58.19 12.81 -9.66
CA ALA A 875 59.16 11.76 -9.49
C ALA A 875 59.51 11.11 -10.82
N ASN A 876 60.76 10.70 -10.96
CA ASN A 876 61.16 9.79 -12.04
C ASN A 876 61.12 8.39 -11.44
N ALA A 877 60.28 7.48 -11.97
CA ALA A 877 60.26 6.10 -11.51
C ALA A 877 61.35 5.25 -12.18
#